data_AF-A0A7G2CLW4-F1
#
_entry.id   AF-A0A7G2CLW4-F1
#
_cell.length_a   1.000
_cell.length_b   1.000
_cell.length_c   1.000
_cell.angle_alpha   90.00
_cell.angle_beta   90.00
_cell.angle_gamma   90.00
#
_symmetry.space_group_name_H-M   'P 1'
#
loop_
_entity.id
_entity.type
_entity.pdbx_description
1 polymer ?
#
loop_
_entity_poly.entity_id
_entity_poly.type
_entity_poly.pdbx_seq_one_letter_code
_entity_poly.pdbx_strand_id
1 'polypeptide(L)'
;MSSNAKVTKAEMHGHSGNAYSCDPPPAGWNCLVPPFLTRTLTSFEKKHKEYEAYKASLPFKTVVPEPPHTLREYIAALTWWGLEKAAYYLFLLICAPVLFTAHVGLLLWDKTQRRIWRDHHNNWPFESVPHVRPVSYPTQPQEAIDPAKEGPSNQVLGAVKDFVTGGFNPIYENYTGAAKEGQTTLPLAGWHLRCEDGRQRWIYGAPLAEEEEGNLLGRAKAAGFTNVDDFLLLLQSQAEEDTKVIYPDQEVLEPMWKRRRWLELHQLGLLPKEQRKEPEDFAPGKPSLNTETAMKDGVEFLLKLQDPFSGHWPNDYSGCMFLTPGLVFAEYIVQGGNTEAMFECGETHCHVKNKHNYYQTLNQENVFFNCREGETNVEKQHHSKHFEKVHCQCGAATRQELIRYLRNYQNKDGGWGQHTEGHSTMLGTALNYVAMRLLGVPATDAQLSQARSWIHAHGGAVYTPFWGKYWLTLLNLFDYEGIHPLPPEMLWLPRWFPFGYGRAWCHSRVIAIPFSYFYGMRWQAPLQPLLTEIRSEIYLQPYKGIQWRHYRNELCNTDCYTPVSAFFKVIMKVLDVVEHTVLRSGWWKCFRQSAIETCWRHMAYDDENTHFICLGPVNKSLNYLATWIREGPRSTRVKLHKSRIPDYLYPGPCGMKMNGYNGSQLWDTSFAVQAICACRQEMFHPEEMQLAHYYINVAQVQEDPIDMDRFFRHRTKGAWNFSTSPQGWQVSDCTAEGLRVVLLLKQFNQVNHFTESRIVDAVEEILSLRNVGGDGGWASYEATRAPAYCELFNCAELFKDVMVEYSYAECSSSCIHSLSLFRKLYPQHRLRREVDRAIREGIACVLRKQRPDGSFYGSWAVCFTYSAWIVSDALRASGELEDMANHPHCQKMIHFLRQHQNADGGWGEDINACVRQVWVDNPDGSQVVNTAWAVMAIMCAAGDSNKLITTKTCLNSRENIKKAVENGIQFICYRQLTDGDWAQERISGVFNGNNPIHYPGYKNSMTVWALGMYNEWKKRYQ
;
A
#
# COMPACT_ATOMS: atom_id res chain seq x y z
N MET A 1 -16.94 40.21 45.60
CA MET A 1 -15.91 40.97 46.36
C MET A 1 -14.58 40.22 46.20
N SER A 2 -13.76 40.64 45.24
CA SER A 2 -12.33 41.02 45.36
C SER A 2 -11.47 40.05 46.20
N SER A 3 -10.38 39.46 45.69
CA SER A 3 -9.20 40.19 45.19
C SER A 3 -8.27 39.36 44.29
N ASN A 4 -7.52 40.10 43.44
CA ASN A 4 -6.44 39.69 42.55
C ASN A 4 -5.09 39.46 43.29
N ALA A 5 -4.21 38.60 42.73
CA ALA A 5 -2.77 38.84 42.44
C ALA A 5 -2.10 37.54 41.93
N LYS A 6 -1.74 37.43 40.64
CA LYS A 6 -0.42 37.70 39.99
C LYS A 6 0.72 36.70 40.31
N VAL A 7 0.92 35.78 39.35
CA VAL A 7 2.17 35.30 38.68
C VAL A 7 3.53 35.46 39.38
N THR A 8 4.28 34.36 39.49
CA THR A 8 5.70 34.25 39.11
C THR A 8 6.08 32.80 38.73
N LYS A 9 7.04 32.67 37.79
CA LYS A 9 7.56 31.45 37.18
C LYS A 9 9.09 31.44 37.40
N ALA A 10 9.64 30.36 37.97
CA ALA A 10 11.06 29.92 37.93
C ALA A 10 11.12 28.53 38.61
N GLU A 11 11.38 27.39 37.94
CA GLU A 11 12.71 26.81 37.63
C GLU A 11 13.64 26.80 38.87
N MET A 12 14.15 25.69 39.43
CA MET A 12 14.77 24.48 38.86
C MET A 12 14.96 23.38 39.95
N HIS A 13 15.10 22.13 39.51
CA HIS A 13 15.83 21.00 40.12
C HIS A 13 15.39 20.37 41.46
N GLY A 14 14.75 19.20 41.33
CA GLY A 14 15.37 17.92 41.73
C GLY A 14 15.24 17.50 43.19
N HIS A 15 14.36 16.54 43.46
CA HIS A 15 14.69 15.36 44.27
C HIS A 15 13.91 14.14 43.77
N SER A 16 14.68 13.16 43.33
CA SER A 16 14.36 11.77 43.07
C SER A 16 13.82 11.06 44.31
N GLY A 17 12.97 10.05 44.10
CA GLY A 17 12.83 8.93 45.03
C GLY A 17 11.52 8.89 45.79
N ASN A 18 10.56 8.12 45.25
CA ASN A 18 9.86 7.10 46.01
C ASN A 18 9.29 6.09 45.01
N ALA A 19 10.18 5.18 44.57
CA ALA A 19 9.75 3.87 44.13
C ALA A 19 9.12 3.20 45.34
N TYR A 20 7.82 2.95 45.31
CA TYR A 20 7.26 1.93 46.19
C TYR A 20 7.80 0.60 45.67
N SER A 21 8.80 0.05 46.34
CA SER A 21 9.11 -1.36 46.21
C SER A 21 7.88 -2.12 46.67
N CYS A 22 7.26 -2.88 45.78
CA CYS A 22 6.53 -4.05 46.21
C CYS A 22 7.60 -5.05 46.65
N ASP A 23 8.01 -4.96 47.91
CA ASP A 23 8.79 -6.05 48.50
C ASP A 23 7.95 -7.33 48.35
N PRO A 24 8.57 -8.46 47.93
CA PRO A 24 7.85 -9.73 47.90
C PRO A 24 7.34 -10.01 49.32
N PRO A 25 6.11 -10.52 49.48
CA PRO A 25 5.59 -10.83 50.80
C PRO A 25 6.55 -11.81 51.49
N PRO A 26 6.77 -11.68 52.82
CA PRO A 26 7.67 -12.56 53.55
C PRO A 26 7.29 -14.03 53.31
N ALA A 27 8.31 -14.87 53.14
CA ALA A 27 8.16 -16.31 52.88
C ALA A 27 7.28 -16.95 53.96
N GLY A 28 6.01 -17.21 53.61
CA GLY A 28 4.98 -17.71 54.52
C GLY A 28 3.54 -17.30 54.19
N TRP A 29 3.32 -16.29 53.34
CA TRP A 29 1.97 -15.80 52.99
C TRP A 29 1.32 -16.43 51.73
N ASN A 30 2.00 -17.38 51.08
CA ASN A 30 1.53 -17.99 49.83
C ASN A 30 0.34 -18.99 49.99
N CYS A 31 -0.24 -19.13 51.18
CA CYS A 31 -1.29 -20.13 51.43
C CYS A 31 -2.72 -19.57 51.63
N LEU A 32 -2.97 -18.27 51.50
CA LEU A 32 -4.33 -17.70 51.71
C LEU A 32 -4.84 -16.75 50.62
N VAL A 33 -4.09 -16.51 49.55
CA VAL A 33 -4.60 -15.74 48.40
C VAL A 33 -5.21 -16.72 47.40
N PRO A 34 -6.53 -16.64 47.10
CA PRO A 34 -7.15 -17.49 46.10
C PRO A 34 -6.40 -17.42 44.76
N PRO A 35 -6.20 -18.53 44.04
CA PRO A 35 -5.43 -18.57 42.79
C PRO A 35 -5.90 -17.55 41.73
N PHE A 36 -7.18 -17.16 41.75
CA PHE A 36 -7.71 -16.14 40.87
C PHE A 36 -7.19 -14.73 41.19
N LEU A 37 -6.99 -14.38 42.47
CA LEU A 37 -6.47 -13.09 42.90
C LEU A 37 -5.00 -12.93 42.52
N THR A 38 -4.19 -13.98 42.69
CA THR A 38 -2.78 -14.00 42.28
C THR A 38 -2.62 -13.85 40.76
N ARG A 39 -3.46 -14.53 39.96
CA ARG A 39 -3.49 -14.36 38.49
C ARG A 39 -3.93 -12.96 38.06
N THR A 40 -4.88 -12.37 38.78
CA THR A 40 -5.38 -11.02 38.50
C THR A 40 -4.32 -9.96 38.82
N LEU A 41 -3.59 -10.10 39.93
CA LEU A 41 -2.50 -9.20 40.34
C LEU A 41 -1.29 -9.28 39.40
N THR A 42 -0.87 -10.48 39.00
CA THR A 42 0.22 -10.64 38.01
C THR A 42 -0.16 -10.09 36.63
N SER A 43 -1.43 -10.24 36.20
CA SER A 43 -1.91 -9.58 34.98
C SER A 43 -1.95 -8.05 35.09
N PHE A 44 -2.17 -7.51 36.29
CA PHE A 44 -2.18 -6.07 36.56
C PHE A 44 -0.77 -5.47 36.43
N GLU A 45 0.21 -6.08 37.11
CA GLU A 45 1.60 -5.60 37.07
C GLU A 45 2.17 -5.67 35.65
N LYS A 46 1.84 -6.72 34.90
CA LYS A 46 2.26 -6.87 33.50
C LYS A 46 1.74 -5.72 32.64
N LYS A 47 0.43 -5.43 32.68
CA LYS A 47 -0.18 -4.36 31.87
C LYS A 47 0.37 -2.98 32.22
N HIS A 48 0.64 -2.72 33.50
CA HIS A 48 1.21 -1.44 33.91
C HIS A 48 2.66 -1.29 33.44
N LYS A 49 3.47 -2.35 33.55
CA LYS A 49 4.86 -2.37 33.01
C LYS A 49 4.88 -2.16 31.49
N GLU A 50 3.99 -2.83 30.76
CA GLU A 50 3.84 -2.66 29.30
C GLU A 50 3.44 -1.22 28.95
N TYR A 51 2.49 -0.63 29.69
CA TYR A 51 2.09 0.76 29.47
C TYR A 51 3.21 1.75 29.76
N GLU A 52 3.95 1.60 30.87
CA GLU A 52 5.06 2.52 31.18
C GLU A 52 6.21 2.39 30.17
N ALA A 53 6.49 1.18 29.66
CA ALA A 53 7.44 0.98 28.56
C ALA A 53 6.98 1.66 27.27
N TYR A 54 5.71 1.45 26.88
CA TYR A 54 5.12 2.09 25.70
C TYR A 54 5.14 3.61 25.81
N LYS A 55 4.73 4.16 26.95
CA LYS A 55 4.78 5.59 27.26
C LYS A 55 6.20 6.15 27.20
N ALA A 56 7.19 5.41 27.69
CA ALA A 56 8.60 5.80 27.62
C ALA A 56 9.17 5.77 26.19
N SER A 57 8.62 4.92 25.31
CA SER A 57 9.05 4.83 23.91
C SER A 57 8.64 6.04 23.05
N LEU A 58 7.65 6.82 23.51
CA LEU A 58 7.09 7.93 22.74
C LEU A 58 7.67 9.27 23.19
N PRO A 59 8.07 10.16 22.27
CA PRO A 59 8.62 11.49 22.60
C PRO A 59 7.53 12.51 22.96
N PHE A 60 6.30 12.07 23.20
CA PHE A 60 5.14 12.89 23.51
C PHE A 60 4.16 12.09 24.38
N LYS A 61 3.17 12.79 24.96
CA LYS A 61 2.12 12.13 25.73
C LYS A 61 1.22 11.27 24.82
N THR A 62 1.14 9.98 25.12
CA THR A 62 0.24 9.04 24.44
C THR A 62 -1.24 9.36 24.70
N VAL A 63 -2.09 9.05 23.71
CA VAL A 63 -3.56 9.05 23.87
C VAL A 63 -4.12 7.76 24.48
N VAL A 64 -3.29 6.72 24.61
CA VAL A 64 -3.64 5.48 25.29
C VAL A 64 -3.91 5.81 26.76
N PRO A 65 -5.07 5.41 27.32
CA PRO A 65 -5.36 5.61 28.72
C PRO A 65 -4.40 4.79 29.59
N GLU A 66 -3.99 5.36 30.71
CA GLU A 66 -3.26 4.61 31.73
C GLU A 66 -4.15 3.47 32.27
N PRO A 67 -3.63 2.24 32.40
CA PRO A 67 -4.38 1.15 33.00
C PRO A 67 -4.74 1.50 34.46
N PRO A 68 -5.83 0.95 35.02
CA PRO A 68 -6.20 1.14 36.42
C PRO A 68 -5.02 0.90 37.35
N HIS A 69 -4.81 1.76 38.36
CA HIS A 69 -3.68 1.72 39.31
C HIS A 69 -3.98 0.91 40.57
N THR A 70 -5.26 0.65 40.84
CA THR A 70 -5.68 -0.05 42.06
C THR A 70 -6.63 -1.19 41.74
N LEU A 71 -6.62 -2.23 42.58
CA LEU A 71 -7.61 -3.32 42.52
C LEU A 71 -9.05 -2.78 42.57
N ARG A 72 -9.28 -1.67 43.28
CA ARG A 72 -10.58 -0.99 43.35
C ARG A 72 -11.02 -0.42 41.99
N GLU A 73 -10.15 0.27 41.29
CA GLU A 73 -10.44 0.82 39.95
C GLU A 73 -10.67 -0.29 38.93
N TYR A 74 -9.90 -1.39 39.02
CA TYR A 74 -10.12 -2.55 38.17
C TYR A 74 -11.47 -3.24 38.45
N ILE A 75 -11.83 -3.44 39.73
CA ILE A 75 -13.16 -3.95 40.10
C ILE A 75 -14.24 -2.98 39.62
N ALA A 76 -14.05 -1.66 39.74
CA ALA A 76 -15.00 -0.69 39.22
C ALA A 76 -15.14 -0.78 37.69
N ALA A 77 -14.03 -0.95 36.95
CA ALA A 77 -14.03 -1.12 35.50
C ALA A 77 -14.71 -2.44 35.09
N LEU A 78 -14.44 -3.55 35.78
CA LEU A 78 -15.12 -4.84 35.58
C LEU A 78 -16.60 -4.77 35.92
N THR A 79 -16.96 -4.07 37.00
CA THR A 79 -18.35 -3.88 37.42
C THR A 79 -19.09 -3.04 36.40
N TRP A 80 -18.48 -1.95 35.94
CA TRP A 80 -19.02 -1.11 34.87
C TRP A 80 -19.18 -1.90 33.57
N TRP A 81 -18.17 -2.68 33.18
CA TRP A 81 -18.25 -3.57 32.02
C TRP A 81 -19.37 -4.60 32.18
N GLY A 82 -19.51 -5.21 33.36
CA GLY A 82 -20.57 -6.16 33.66
C GLY A 82 -21.97 -5.52 33.60
N LEU A 83 -22.11 -4.31 34.16
CA LEU A 83 -23.35 -3.52 34.09
C LEU A 83 -23.67 -3.09 32.66
N GLU A 84 -22.68 -2.65 31.89
CA GLU A 84 -22.82 -2.32 30.47
C GLU A 84 -23.28 -3.54 29.67
N LYS A 85 -22.68 -4.71 29.90
CA LYS A 85 -23.09 -5.97 29.27
C LYS A 85 -24.50 -6.39 29.68
N ALA A 86 -24.85 -6.28 30.96
CA ALA A 86 -26.18 -6.58 31.46
C ALA A 86 -27.24 -5.64 30.85
N ALA A 87 -26.96 -4.33 30.82
CA ALA A 87 -27.82 -3.33 30.18
C ALA A 87 -27.95 -3.58 28.67
N TYR A 88 -26.86 -3.99 28.01
CA TYR A 88 -26.86 -4.40 26.61
C TYR A 88 -27.76 -5.61 26.35
N TYR A 89 -27.60 -6.70 27.11
CA TYR A 89 -28.44 -7.89 26.94
C TYR A 89 -29.90 -7.58 27.27
N LEU A 90 -30.17 -6.76 28.28
CA LEU A 90 -31.51 -6.29 28.61
C LEU A 90 -32.11 -5.46 27.47
N PHE A 91 -31.35 -4.52 26.91
CA PHE A 91 -31.77 -3.73 25.75
C PHE A 91 -32.07 -4.64 24.54
N LEU A 92 -31.19 -5.59 24.24
CA LEU A 92 -31.42 -6.53 23.15
C LEU A 92 -32.67 -7.38 23.40
N LEU A 93 -32.90 -7.87 24.62
CA LEU A 93 -34.09 -8.63 24.96
C LEU A 93 -35.37 -7.79 24.76
N ILE A 94 -35.36 -6.53 25.19
CA ILE A 94 -36.50 -5.59 25.06
C ILE A 94 -36.74 -5.22 23.59
N CYS A 95 -35.68 -4.93 22.84
CA CYS A 95 -35.76 -4.42 21.48
C CYS A 95 -35.69 -5.53 20.42
N ALA A 96 -35.50 -6.80 20.79
CA ALA A 96 -35.29 -7.92 19.87
C ALA A 96 -36.36 -8.00 18.76
N PRO A 97 -37.67 -7.90 19.02
CA PRO A 97 -38.68 -7.98 17.96
C PRO A 97 -38.54 -6.87 16.92
N VAL A 98 -38.24 -5.64 17.38
CA VAL A 98 -38.06 -4.48 16.51
C VAL A 98 -36.76 -4.61 15.71
N LEU A 99 -35.67 -4.95 16.37
CA LEU A 99 -34.36 -5.15 15.74
C LEU A 99 -34.39 -6.29 14.72
N PHE A 100 -35.07 -7.39 15.03
CA PHE A 100 -35.26 -8.51 14.12
C PHE A 100 -36.07 -8.10 12.89
N THR A 101 -37.19 -7.38 13.09
CA THR A 101 -38.01 -6.88 11.98
C THR A 101 -37.22 -5.92 11.09
N ALA A 102 -36.46 -4.99 11.69
CA ALA A 102 -35.59 -4.07 10.96
C ALA A 102 -34.48 -4.81 10.20
N HIS A 103 -33.86 -5.81 10.82
CA HIS A 103 -32.83 -6.66 10.21
C HIS A 103 -33.37 -7.39 8.98
N VAL A 104 -34.54 -8.03 9.08
CA VAL A 104 -35.20 -8.70 7.93
C VAL A 104 -35.54 -7.69 6.84
N GLY A 105 -36.06 -6.51 7.19
CA GLY A 105 -36.33 -5.44 6.23
C GLY A 105 -35.07 -4.98 5.48
N LEU A 106 -33.97 -4.77 6.20
CA LEU A 106 -32.68 -4.37 5.62
C LEU A 106 -32.09 -5.47 4.72
N LEU A 107 -32.22 -6.74 5.09
CA LEU A 107 -31.81 -7.87 4.24
C LEU A 107 -32.57 -7.90 2.91
N LEU A 108 -33.89 -7.69 2.94
CA LEU A 108 -34.71 -7.63 1.73
C LEU A 108 -34.38 -6.42 0.87
N TRP A 109 -34.11 -5.27 1.50
CA TRP A 109 -33.69 -4.06 0.78
C TRP A 109 -32.32 -4.25 0.13
N ASP A 110 -31.32 -4.76 0.88
CA ASP A 110 -29.99 -5.06 0.37
C ASP A 110 -30.04 -6.01 -0.83
N LYS A 111 -30.85 -7.07 -0.75
CA LYS A 111 -31.05 -7.99 -1.88
C LYS A 111 -31.56 -7.28 -3.14
N THR A 112 -32.44 -6.31 -2.98
CA THR A 112 -32.99 -5.50 -4.09
C THR A 112 -31.94 -4.54 -4.62
N GLN A 113 -31.24 -3.83 -3.73
CA GLN A 113 -30.21 -2.85 -4.09
C GLN A 113 -29.01 -3.52 -4.80
N ARG A 114 -28.60 -4.71 -4.36
CA ARG A 114 -27.53 -5.48 -5.04
C ARG A 114 -27.88 -5.90 -6.46
N ARG A 115 -29.17 -6.07 -6.79
CA ARG A 115 -29.59 -6.29 -8.19
C ARG A 115 -29.37 -5.02 -9.01
N ILE A 116 -29.80 -3.87 -8.50
CA ILE A 116 -29.60 -2.57 -9.15
C ILE A 116 -28.11 -2.31 -9.40
N TRP A 117 -27.25 -2.53 -8.39
CA TRP A 117 -25.80 -2.37 -8.57
C TRP A 117 -25.23 -3.34 -9.60
N ARG A 118 -25.65 -4.60 -9.59
CA ARG A 118 -25.21 -5.57 -10.58
C ARG A 118 -25.62 -5.15 -12.00
N ASP A 119 -26.85 -4.72 -12.18
CA ASP A 119 -27.34 -4.28 -13.48
C ASP A 119 -26.59 -3.02 -13.95
N HIS A 120 -26.28 -2.10 -13.03
CA HIS A 120 -25.47 -0.91 -13.31
C HIS A 120 -24.05 -1.28 -13.74
N HIS A 121 -23.37 -2.15 -12.98
CA HIS A 121 -22.02 -2.61 -13.30
C HIS A 121 -21.97 -3.40 -14.62
N ASN A 122 -22.95 -4.26 -14.89
CA ASN A 122 -23.04 -5.02 -16.14
C ASN A 122 -23.17 -4.09 -17.36
N ASN A 123 -23.80 -2.93 -17.19
CA ASN A 123 -24.00 -1.93 -18.24
C ASN A 123 -22.94 -0.82 -18.21
N TRP A 124 -21.79 -1.04 -17.55
CA TRP A 124 -20.71 -0.05 -17.47
C TRP A 124 -20.23 0.35 -18.87
N PRO A 125 -20.42 1.62 -19.29
CA PRO A 125 -20.27 2.01 -20.69
C PRO A 125 -18.84 2.47 -21.04
N PHE A 126 -17.98 2.68 -20.05
CA PHE A 126 -16.67 3.28 -20.27
C PHE A 126 -15.62 2.22 -20.54
N GLU A 127 -14.81 2.47 -21.56
CA GLU A 127 -13.69 1.63 -21.94
C GLU A 127 -12.47 1.95 -21.06
N SER A 128 -11.60 0.96 -20.87
CA SER A 128 -10.29 1.23 -20.29
C SER A 128 -9.48 2.07 -21.27
N VAL A 129 -8.64 2.96 -20.73
CA VAL A 129 -7.80 3.82 -21.56
C VAL A 129 -6.39 3.24 -21.53
N PRO A 130 -5.79 2.88 -22.70
CA PRO A 130 -4.38 2.54 -22.76
C PRO A 130 -3.56 3.70 -22.22
N HIS A 131 -2.46 3.43 -21.54
CA HIS A 131 -1.52 4.46 -21.13
C HIS A 131 -1.23 5.39 -22.33
N VAL A 132 -1.75 6.62 -22.26
CA VAL A 132 -2.04 7.46 -23.44
C VAL A 132 -0.78 7.95 -24.16
N ARG A 133 0.40 7.77 -23.57
CA ARG A 133 1.67 8.17 -24.17
C ARG A 133 2.66 7.03 -24.02
N PRO A 134 3.40 6.65 -25.08
CA PRO A 134 4.61 5.85 -24.93
C PRO A 134 5.46 6.49 -23.83
N VAL A 135 6.05 5.68 -22.96
CA VAL A 135 7.10 6.16 -22.05
C VAL A 135 8.26 6.59 -22.94
N SER A 136 8.25 7.84 -23.40
CA SER A 136 9.39 8.41 -24.10
C SER A 136 10.43 8.65 -23.03
N TYR A 137 11.40 7.74 -22.94
CA TYR A 137 12.56 7.97 -22.11
C TYR A 137 13.22 9.28 -22.56
N PRO A 138 13.59 10.19 -21.65
CA PRO A 138 14.36 11.34 -22.04
C PRO A 138 15.68 10.81 -22.64
N THR A 139 15.80 10.86 -23.95
CA THR A 139 17.08 10.82 -24.61
C THR A 139 17.82 12.05 -24.11
N GLN A 140 18.84 11.85 -23.26
CA GLN A 140 19.79 12.93 -23.05
C GLN A 140 20.25 13.40 -24.43
N PRO A 141 20.39 14.71 -24.67
CA PRO A 141 21.10 15.17 -25.84
C PRO A 141 22.48 14.50 -25.81
N GLN A 142 22.73 13.62 -26.77
CA GLN A 142 24.06 13.08 -27.00
C GLN A 142 24.93 14.27 -27.41
N GLU A 143 25.58 14.92 -26.46
CA GLU A 143 26.85 15.56 -26.77
C GLU A 143 27.85 14.42 -27.01
N ALA A 144 27.82 13.91 -28.24
CA ALA A 144 28.87 13.06 -28.77
C ALA A 144 30.14 13.91 -28.86
N ILE A 145 31.02 13.77 -27.87
CA ILE A 145 32.43 14.17 -28.03
C ILE A 145 33.04 13.11 -28.95
N ASP A 146 32.98 13.34 -30.27
CA ASP A 146 33.79 12.64 -31.26
C ASP A 146 35.16 13.35 -31.31
N PRO A 147 36.27 12.73 -30.85
CA PRO A 147 37.58 13.37 -30.82
C PRO A 147 38.25 13.49 -32.20
N ALA A 148 37.59 13.11 -33.29
CA ALA A 148 38.22 13.07 -34.60
C ALA A 148 37.27 13.48 -35.73
N LYS A 149 37.15 14.79 -35.99
CA LYS A 149 37.03 15.38 -37.34
C LYS A 149 36.88 16.91 -37.28
N GLU A 150 37.99 17.60 -37.57
CA GLU A 150 37.93 18.92 -38.21
C GLU A 150 37.58 18.74 -39.70
N GLY A 151 36.68 19.58 -40.23
CA GLY A 151 36.48 19.73 -41.68
C GLY A 151 35.08 20.24 -42.07
N PRO A 152 34.96 21.32 -42.88
CA PRO A 152 33.68 21.93 -43.17
C PRO A 152 33.05 21.41 -44.48
N SER A 153 31.72 21.57 -44.55
CA SER A 153 30.91 21.91 -45.74
C SER A 153 29.88 20.90 -46.29
N ASN A 154 28.66 21.44 -46.40
CA ASN A 154 27.73 21.45 -47.54
C ASN A 154 26.85 20.23 -47.94
N GLN A 155 25.54 20.55 -47.94
CA GLN A 155 24.53 20.39 -49.00
C GLN A 155 23.62 19.14 -49.10
N VAL A 156 22.36 19.34 -48.66
CA VAL A 156 21.05 19.23 -49.35
C VAL A 156 20.79 18.13 -50.40
N LEU A 157 19.59 17.50 -50.27
CA LEU A 157 18.66 16.86 -51.26
C LEU A 157 18.46 15.36 -50.99
N GLY A 158 17.27 14.75 -50.97
CA GLY A 158 15.91 15.21 -51.24
C GLY A 158 14.97 13.99 -51.34
N ALA A 159 13.78 14.14 -50.76
CA ALA A 159 12.49 13.52 -51.11
C ALA A 159 12.42 12.04 -51.56
N VAL A 160 11.85 11.20 -50.67
CA VAL A 160 10.86 10.17 -51.06
C VAL A 160 9.63 10.30 -50.16
N LYS A 161 8.63 10.99 -50.71
CA LYS A 161 7.18 10.93 -50.44
C LYS A 161 6.63 9.66 -51.14
N ASP A 162 5.55 8.97 -50.79
CA ASP A 162 4.41 9.15 -49.88
C ASP A 162 3.70 7.77 -49.80
N PHE A 163 2.75 7.62 -48.86
CA PHE A 163 1.74 6.54 -48.70
C PHE A 163 2.11 5.30 -47.89
N VAL A 164 2.23 5.44 -46.56
CA VAL A 164 1.55 4.67 -45.48
C VAL A 164 2.01 5.31 -44.16
N THR A 165 1.22 6.20 -43.56
CA THR A 165 1.23 6.53 -42.11
C THR A 165 0.24 7.67 -41.86
N GLY A 166 -0.85 7.38 -41.16
CA GLY A 166 -1.74 8.41 -40.61
C GLY A 166 -0.99 9.21 -39.56
N GLY A 167 -0.75 10.49 -39.88
CA GLY A 167 -0.02 11.51 -39.11
C GLY A 167 0.02 11.33 -37.59
N PHE A 168 1.18 10.88 -37.11
CA PHE A 168 1.73 11.34 -35.84
C PHE A 168 2.24 12.77 -36.05
N ASN A 169 1.71 13.72 -35.29
CA ASN A 169 2.28 15.06 -35.19
C ASN A 169 3.15 15.07 -33.91
N PRO A 170 4.49 14.99 -34.00
CA PRO A 170 5.34 14.97 -32.83
C PRO A 170 5.47 16.39 -32.27
N ILE A 171 4.67 16.73 -31.27
CA ILE A 171 4.80 17.99 -30.51
C ILE A 171 5.99 17.92 -29.51
N TYR A 172 6.74 16.81 -29.46
CA TYR A 172 7.67 16.54 -28.35
C TYR A 172 9.15 16.83 -28.61
N GLU A 173 9.57 17.27 -29.81
CA GLU A 173 10.97 17.68 -30.04
C GLU A 173 11.29 19.12 -29.57
N ASN A 174 10.29 19.91 -29.16
CA ASN A 174 10.50 21.31 -28.73
C ASN A 174 10.29 21.58 -27.22
N TYR A 175 10.17 20.54 -26.39
CA TYR A 175 9.88 20.74 -24.96
C TYR A 175 10.76 19.90 -24.02
N THR A 176 12.08 19.99 -24.17
CA THR A 176 12.80 20.67 -23.08
C THR A 176 12.18 22.05 -23.03
N GLY A 177 11.09 22.24 -22.28
CA GLY A 177 10.41 23.53 -22.27
C GLY A 177 11.50 24.56 -22.02
N ALA A 178 11.73 25.44 -23.01
CA ALA A 178 12.79 26.42 -22.92
C ALA A 178 12.69 26.97 -21.51
N ALA A 179 13.67 26.62 -20.67
CA ALA A 179 13.69 27.10 -19.32
C ALA A 179 13.55 28.61 -19.51
N LYS A 180 12.50 29.21 -18.93
CA LYS A 180 12.56 30.66 -18.75
C LYS A 180 13.93 30.90 -18.13
N GLU A 181 14.73 31.80 -18.72
CA GLU A 181 16.06 32.12 -18.22
C GLU A 181 16.04 32.13 -16.69
N GLY A 182 16.67 31.13 -16.06
CA GLY A 182 16.68 30.94 -14.60
C GLY A 182 15.96 29.72 -13.99
N GLN A 183 15.24 28.85 -14.72
CA GLN A 183 14.74 27.58 -14.16
C GLN A 183 15.77 26.44 -14.31
N THR A 184 16.38 26.01 -13.20
CA THR A 184 17.27 24.84 -13.16
C THR A 184 16.47 23.55 -13.35
N THR A 185 16.67 22.84 -14.46
CA THR A 185 16.13 21.49 -14.68
C THR A 185 16.86 20.51 -13.77
N LEU A 186 16.15 19.87 -12.83
CA LEU A 186 16.69 18.89 -11.90
C LEU A 186 16.69 17.49 -12.57
N PRO A 187 17.83 16.88 -12.93
CA PRO A 187 17.87 15.62 -13.65
C PRO A 187 17.33 14.43 -12.86
N LEU A 188 16.53 13.56 -13.51
CA LEU A 188 15.98 12.34 -12.91
C LEU A 188 17.07 11.41 -12.31
N ALA A 189 18.27 11.39 -12.91
CA ALA A 189 19.40 10.59 -12.44
C ALA A 189 19.92 11.01 -11.03
N GLY A 190 19.54 12.18 -10.53
CA GLY A 190 19.89 12.66 -9.19
C GLY A 190 19.05 12.04 -8.06
N TRP A 191 18.07 11.19 -8.39
CA TRP A 191 17.32 10.42 -7.39
C TRP A 191 18.07 9.14 -7.00
N HIS A 192 18.10 8.86 -5.70
CA HIS A 192 18.74 7.71 -5.10
C HIS A 192 17.78 7.01 -4.13
N LEU A 193 17.75 5.68 -4.21
CA LEU A 193 16.90 4.82 -3.40
C LEU A 193 17.63 4.46 -2.11
N ARG A 194 16.93 4.59 -0.97
CA ARG A 194 17.37 4.05 0.31
C ARG A 194 16.40 3.01 0.82
N CYS A 195 16.94 1.90 1.27
CA CYS A 195 16.21 0.75 1.78
C CYS A 195 16.76 0.37 3.16
N GLU A 196 15.90 0.46 4.19
CA GLU A 196 16.23 0.16 5.60
C GLU A 196 15.09 -0.68 6.18
N ASP A 197 15.31 -1.96 6.46
CA ASP A 197 14.30 -2.86 7.04
C ASP A 197 12.96 -2.88 6.26
N GLY A 198 13.05 -2.82 4.93
CA GLY A 198 11.91 -2.70 4.01
C GLY A 198 11.41 -1.28 3.79
N ARG A 199 11.79 -0.29 4.60
CA ARG A 199 11.43 1.11 4.35
C ARG A 199 12.17 1.61 3.11
N GLN A 200 11.42 1.93 2.06
CA GLN A 200 11.95 2.50 0.83
C GLN A 200 11.72 4.02 0.79
N ARG A 201 12.76 4.80 0.48
CA ARG A 201 12.68 6.26 0.35
C ARG A 201 13.59 6.74 -0.76
N TRP A 202 13.09 7.66 -1.57
CA TRP A 202 13.87 8.32 -2.60
C TRP A 202 14.36 9.69 -2.16
N ILE A 203 15.64 9.96 -2.39
CA ILE A 203 16.31 11.20 -1.98
C ILE A 203 17.01 11.79 -3.20
N TYR A 204 16.91 13.10 -3.35
CA TYR A 204 17.51 13.83 -4.46
C TYR A 204 18.82 14.50 -4.03
N GLY A 205 19.92 14.29 -4.78
CA GLY A 205 21.21 14.92 -4.48
C GLY A 205 22.40 14.01 -4.80
N ALA A 206 23.50 14.20 -4.07
CA ALA A 206 24.68 13.34 -4.21
C ALA A 206 24.38 11.91 -3.70
N PRO A 207 24.94 10.86 -4.33
CA PRO A 207 24.92 9.52 -3.77
C PRO A 207 25.66 9.55 -2.44
N LEU A 208 25.01 9.10 -1.38
CA LEU A 208 25.57 9.17 -0.04
C LEU A 208 26.39 7.91 0.20
N ALA A 209 27.68 7.99 -0.12
CA ALA A 209 28.63 6.91 0.12
C ALA A 209 28.89 6.66 1.63
N GLU A 210 28.57 7.61 2.52
CA GLU A 210 29.00 7.59 3.93
C GLU A 210 27.86 7.57 4.97
N GLU A 211 26.57 7.57 4.59
CA GLU A 211 25.46 7.71 5.57
C GLU A 211 24.39 6.63 5.48
N GLU A 212 24.80 5.36 5.58
CA GLU A 212 23.93 4.25 5.97
C GLU A 212 23.77 4.16 7.51
N GLU A 213 23.79 5.29 8.23
CA GLU A 213 23.75 5.34 9.71
C GLU A 213 22.59 4.52 10.32
N GLY A 214 21.46 4.42 9.60
CA GLY A 214 20.26 3.67 9.99
C GLY A 214 20.13 2.24 9.44
N ASN A 215 20.99 1.80 8.52
CA ASN A 215 20.94 0.44 7.95
C ASN A 215 21.81 -0.50 8.78
N LEU A 216 21.31 -0.93 9.94
CA LEU A 216 22.07 -1.76 10.88
C LEU A 216 22.53 -3.09 10.25
N LEU A 217 21.74 -3.69 9.34
CA LEU A 217 22.18 -4.90 8.62
C LEU A 217 23.29 -4.60 7.61
N GLY A 218 23.15 -3.53 6.82
CA GLY A 218 24.20 -3.09 5.92
C GLY A 218 25.52 -2.90 6.66
N ARG A 219 25.47 -2.22 7.82
CA ARG A 219 26.61 -1.99 8.71
C ARG A 219 27.14 -3.26 9.38
N ALA A 220 26.26 -4.18 9.79
CA ALA A 220 26.65 -5.47 10.36
C ALA A 220 27.42 -6.31 9.34
N LYS A 221 26.87 -6.47 8.13
CA LYS A 221 27.52 -7.20 7.03
C LYS A 221 28.86 -6.58 6.65
N ALA A 222 28.89 -5.26 6.56
CA ALA A 222 30.08 -4.46 6.37
C ALA A 222 31.18 -4.73 7.39
N ALA A 223 30.81 -4.91 8.66
CA ALA A 223 31.72 -5.23 9.75
C ALA A 223 32.03 -6.74 9.87
N GLY A 224 31.63 -7.55 8.89
CA GLY A 224 31.88 -9.00 8.86
C GLY A 224 30.89 -9.84 9.68
N PHE A 225 29.81 -9.24 10.18
CA PHE A 225 28.78 -9.95 10.94
C PHE A 225 27.69 -10.52 10.04
N THR A 226 27.20 -11.70 10.40
CA THR A 226 26.11 -12.37 9.69
C THR A 226 24.73 -11.92 10.16
N ASN A 227 24.64 -11.30 11.34
CA ASN A 227 23.40 -10.78 11.92
C ASN A 227 23.63 -9.43 12.63
N VAL A 228 22.55 -8.68 12.84
CA VAL A 228 22.59 -7.34 13.45
C VAL A 228 22.85 -7.41 14.95
N ASP A 229 22.41 -8.46 15.64
CA ASP A 229 22.52 -8.56 17.10
C ASP A 229 23.99 -8.66 17.54
N ASP A 230 24.79 -9.48 16.85
CA ASP A 230 26.23 -9.59 17.11
C ASP A 230 26.96 -8.27 16.83
N PHE A 231 26.53 -7.55 15.80
CA PHE A 231 27.05 -6.22 15.48
C PHE A 231 26.65 -5.18 16.54
N LEU A 232 25.41 -5.23 17.05
CA LEU A 232 24.96 -4.37 18.14
C LEU A 232 25.69 -4.68 19.45
N LEU A 233 25.98 -5.96 19.73
CA LEU A 233 26.80 -6.37 20.88
C LEU A 233 28.23 -5.86 20.75
N LEU A 234 28.83 -5.94 19.55
CA LEU A 234 30.13 -5.32 19.29
C LEU A 234 30.07 -3.80 19.54
N LEU A 235 29.07 -3.11 18.98
CA LEU A 235 28.92 -1.67 19.19
C LEU A 235 28.73 -1.30 20.66
N GLN A 236 27.99 -2.11 21.42
CA GLN A 236 27.85 -1.94 22.87
C GLN A 236 29.19 -2.13 23.59
N SER A 237 29.95 -3.18 23.27
CA SER A 237 31.29 -3.38 23.85
C SER A 237 32.29 -2.28 23.46
N GLN A 238 32.21 -1.74 22.24
CA GLN A 238 33.08 -0.66 21.77
C GLN A 238 32.71 0.70 22.36
N ALA A 239 31.41 0.94 22.60
CA ALA A 239 30.92 2.12 23.30
C ALA A 239 31.36 2.14 24.77
N GLU A 240 31.61 0.97 25.37
CA GLU A 240 32.20 0.84 26.71
C GLU A 240 33.73 1.04 26.72
N GLU A 241 34.41 0.85 25.58
CA GLU A 241 35.88 0.90 25.44
C GLU A 241 36.44 2.17 24.75
N ASP A 242 35.59 3.13 24.37
CA ASP A 242 35.95 4.39 23.68
C ASP A 242 36.82 4.17 22.41
N THR A 243 36.61 3.04 21.72
CA THR A 243 37.34 2.65 20.51
C THR A 243 36.64 3.13 19.23
N LYS A 244 37.43 3.61 18.25
CA LYS A 244 36.92 4.10 16.95
C LYS A 244 36.07 3.03 16.26
N VAL A 245 34.83 3.39 15.88
CA VAL A 245 33.92 2.55 15.09
C VAL A 245 34.60 2.11 13.80
N ILE A 246 34.68 0.78 13.58
CA ILE A 246 35.28 0.19 12.38
C ILE A 246 34.30 0.37 11.22
N TYR A 247 34.70 1.15 10.22
CA TYR A 247 33.97 1.21 8.96
C TYR A 247 34.34 -0.01 8.10
N PRO A 248 33.38 -0.55 7.33
CA PRO A 248 33.65 -1.61 6.36
C PRO A 248 34.84 -1.32 5.47
N ASP A 249 35.48 -2.39 5.03
CA ASP A 249 36.36 -2.30 3.86
C ASP A 249 35.55 -1.88 2.64
N GLN A 250 36.04 -0.88 1.91
CA GLN A 250 35.37 -0.29 0.75
C GLN A 250 35.14 -1.36 -0.34
N GLU A 251 35.99 -2.39 -0.38
CA GLU A 251 35.91 -3.53 -1.29
C GLU A 251 34.63 -4.37 -1.11
N VAL A 252 34.05 -4.44 0.10
CA VAL A 252 32.84 -5.23 0.37
C VAL A 252 31.57 -4.50 -0.07
N LEU A 253 31.53 -3.18 0.11
CA LEU A 253 30.33 -2.38 -0.16
C LEU A 253 30.20 -1.94 -1.62
N GLU A 254 31.31 -1.79 -2.34
CA GLU A 254 31.31 -1.30 -3.72
C GLU A 254 30.43 -2.14 -4.67
N PRO A 255 30.45 -3.49 -4.65
CA PRO A 255 29.57 -4.31 -5.48
C PRO A 255 28.08 -4.11 -5.14
N MET A 256 27.76 -3.97 -3.85
CA MET A 256 26.39 -3.77 -3.39
C MET A 256 25.84 -2.41 -3.82
N TRP A 257 26.64 -1.35 -3.71
CA TRP A 257 26.28 -0.02 -4.22
C TRP A 257 26.12 0.01 -5.73
N LYS A 258 27.00 -0.67 -6.49
CA LYS A 258 26.85 -0.81 -7.94
C LYS A 258 25.54 -1.52 -8.30
N ARG A 259 25.18 -2.58 -7.59
CA ARG A 259 23.91 -3.30 -7.78
C ARG A 259 22.70 -2.43 -7.45
N ARG A 260 22.71 -1.71 -6.32
CA ARG A 260 21.64 -0.76 -5.98
C ARG A 260 21.54 0.37 -6.99
N ARG A 261 22.66 0.92 -7.47
CA ARG A 261 22.64 1.96 -8.50
C ARG A 261 22.07 1.46 -9.83
N TRP A 262 22.39 0.22 -10.21
CA TRP A 262 21.76 -0.40 -11.37
C TRP A 262 20.23 -0.51 -11.18
N LEU A 263 19.78 -0.97 -10.00
CA LEU A 263 18.36 -1.05 -9.66
C LEU A 263 17.66 0.32 -9.71
N GLU A 264 18.29 1.37 -9.16
CA GLU A 264 17.79 2.75 -9.25
C GLU A 264 17.61 3.18 -10.71
N LEU A 265 18.64 2.98 -11.53
CA LEU A 265 18.59 3.36 -12.94
C LEU A 265 17.56 2.51 -13.71
N HIS A 266 17.38 1.24 -13.36
CA HIS A 266 16.33 0.41 -13.94
C HIS A 266 14.94 0.97 -13.60
N GLN A 267 14.66 1.24 -12.32
CA GLN A 267 13.38 1.76 -11.82
C GLN A 267 13.07 3.17 -12.34
N LEU A 268 14.08 4.02 -12.53
CA LEU A 268 13.93 5.34 -13.15
C LEU A 268 13.81 5.28 -14.68
N GLY A 269 14.10 4.13 -15.29
CA GLY A 269 14.13 3.97 -16.74
C GLY A 269 15.29 4.73 -17.36
N LEU A 270 16.50 4.61 -16.80
CA LEU A 270 17.71 5.36 -17.14
C LEU A 270 18.93 4.48 -17.51
N LEU A 271 18.79 3.16 -17.61
CA LEU A 271 19.88 2.26 -18.07
C LEU A 271 20.39 2.61 -19.50
N PRO A 272 21.64 2.41 -19.91
CA PRO A 272 22.05 2.69 -21.31
C PRO A 272 21.15 1.97 -22.34
N LYS A 273 20.95 2.50 -23.56
CA LYS A 273 20.07 1.87 -24.58
C LYS A 273 20.48 0.42 -24.90
N GLU A 274 21.76 0.10 -24.80
CA GLU A 274 22.29 -1.26 -24.97
C GLU A 274 21.82 -2.22 -23.85
N GLN A 275 21.37 -1.66 -22.72
CA GLN A 275 20.80 -2.32 -21.55
C GLN A 275 19.30 -1.99 -21.36
N ARG A 276 18.69 -1.20 -22.26
CA ARG A 276 17.32 -0.70 -22.19
C ARG A 276 16.63 -1.04 -23.51
N LYS A 277 15.72 -2.02 -23.51
CA LYS A 277 14.99 -2.37 -24.73
C LYS A 277 13.80 -1.43 -24.95
N GLU A 278 13.75 -0.82 -26.13
CA GLU A 278 12.66 0.08 -26.55
C GLU A 278 11.47 -0.73 -27.09
N PRO A 279 10.24 -0.16 -27.15
CA PRO A 279 9.03 -0.78 -27.72
C PRO A 279 9.24 -1.52 -29.06
N GLU A 280 10.20 -1.08 -29.85
CA GLU A 280 10.58 -1.63 -31.16
C GLU A 280 11.45 -2.90 -31.06
N ASP A 281 12.18 -3.06 -29.95
CA ASP A 281 12.97 -4.27 -29.59
C ASP A 281 12.13 -5.38 -28.96
N PHE A 282 10.84 -5.14 -28.70
CA PHE A 282 9.86 -6.16 -28.33
C PHE A 282 9.31 -6.90 -29.55
N ALA A 283 9.85 -6.64 -30.74
CA ALA A 283 9.84 -7.64 -31.79
C ALA A 283 10.43 -8.94 -31.18
N PRO A 284 9.73 -10.07 -31.25
CA PRO A 284 10.18 -11.29 -30.60
C PRO A 284 11.62 -11.60 -31.02
N GLY A 285 12.52 -11.67 -30.03
CA GLY A 285 13.79 -12.35 -30.23
C GLY A 285 13.53 -13.80 -30.67
N LYS A 286 14.54 -14.47 -31.23
CA LYS A 286 14.44 -15.93 -31.44
C LYS A 286 14.00 -16.56 -30.12
N PRO A 287 12.86 -17.27 -30.07
CA PRO A 287 12.34 -17.81 -28.83
C PRO A 287 13.43 -18.67 -28.18
N SER A 288 13.62 -18.53 -26.88
CA SER A 288 14.23 -19.64 -26.14
C SER A 288 13.26 -20.81 -26.26
N LEU A 289 13.56 -21.76 -27.16
CA LEU A 289 12.80 -23.01 -27.29
C LEU A 289 12.87 -23.86 -26.02
N ASN A 290 13.74 -23.48 -25.06
CA ASN A 290 14.00 -24.19 -23.83
C ASN A 290 13.45 -23.43 -22.61
N THR A 291 12.39 -23.98 -22.02
CA THR A 291 11.74 -23.45 -20.81
C THR A 291 12.66 -23.40 -19.60
N GLU A 292 13.66 -24.30 -19.52
CA GLU A 292 14.66 -24.29 -18.44
C GLU A 292 15.61 -23.09 -18.55
N THR A 293 16.03 -22.74 -19.77
CA THR A 293 16.87 -21.57 -20.01
C THR A 293 16.10 -20.30 -19.70
N ALA A 294 14.87 -20.19 -20.21
CA ALA A 294 14.00 -19.04 -19.94
C ALA A 294 13.76 -18.85 -18.43
N MET A 295 13.53 -19.95 -17.69
CA MET A 295 13.40 -19.93 -16.24
C MET A 295 14.65 -19.38 -15.56
N LYS A 296 15.84 -19.88 -15.92
CA LYS A 296 17.11 -19.43 -15.33
C LYS A 296 17.39 -17.96 -15.59
N ASP A 297 17.23 -17.51 -16.83
CA ASP A 297 17.42 -16.11 -17.21
C ASP A 297 16.46 -15.20 -16.42
N GLY A 298 15.21 -15.63 -16.26
CA GLY A 298 14.21 -14.93 -15.45
C GLY A 298 14.54 -14.89 -13.96
N VAL A 299 15.06 -15.98 -13.38
CA VAL A 299 15.52 -16.02 -11.98
C VAL A 299 16.70 -15.08 -11.78
N GLU A 300 17.69 -15.10 -12.67
CA GLU A 300 18.85 -14.19 -12.61
C GLU A 300 18.42 -12.72 -12.68
N PHE A 301 17.47 -12.39 -13.56
CA PHE A 301 16.93 -11.03 -13.63
C PHE A 301 16.16 -10.65 -12.36
N LEU A 302 15.28 -11.55 -11.87
CA LEU A 302 14.51 -11.33 -10.65
C LEU A 302 15.44 -11.09 -9.44
N LEU A 303 16.54 -11.83 -9.32
CA LEU A 303 17.52 -11.62 -8.25
C LEU A 303 18.19 -10.23 -8.37
N LYS A 304 18.51 -9.75 -9.57
CA LYS A 304 19.07 -8.39 -9.75
C LYS A 304 18.17 -7.28 -9.21
N LEU A 305 16.86 -7.50 -9.15
CA LEU A 305 15.89 -6.55 -8.61
C LEU A 305 15.85 -6.52 -7.06
N GLN A 306 16.45 -7.49 -6.38
CA GLN A 306 16.53 -7.51 -4.92
C GLN A 306 17.45 -6.39 -4.41
N ASP A 307 17.00 -5.65 -3.40
CA ASP A 307 17.88 -4.70 -2.71
C ASP A 307 19.00 -5.46 -1.96
N PRO A 308 20.28 -5.20 -2.27
CA PRO A 308 21.37 -6.00 -1.74
C PRO A 308 21.61 -5.84 -0.24
N PHE A 309 21.04 -4.80 0.39
CA PHE A 309 21.28 -4.52 1.79
C PHE A 309 20.16 -5.01 2.70
N SER A 310 18.92 -4.81 2.29
CA SER A 310 17.74 -5.12 3.10
C SER A 310 17.05 -6.42 2.69
N GLY A 311 17.30 -6.94 1.49
CA GLY A 311 16.81 -8.25 1.05
C GLY A 311 15.41 -8.31 0.48
N HIS A 312 14.69 -7.20 0.51
CA HIS A 312 13.37 -7.09 -0.08
C HIS A 312 13.46 -6.65 -1.56
N TRP A 313 12.34 -6.77 -2.28
CA TRP A 313 12.18 -6.24 -3.63
C TRP A 313 11.44 -4.90 -3.59
N PRO A 314 12.15 -3.76 -3.72
CA PRO A 314 11.49 -2.46 -3.76
C PRO A 314 10.77 -2.25 -5.09
N ASN A 315 9.54 -1.71 -5.05
CA ASN A 315 8.74 -1.46 -6.24
C ASN A 315 7.85 -0.21 -6.10
N ASP A 316 7.47 0.34 -7.24
CA ASP A 316 6.33 1.26 -7.39
C ASP A 316 5.03 0.51 -7.03
N TYR A 317 4.15 1.16 -6.29
CA TYR A 317 2.83 0.63 -5.92
C TYR A 317 1.73 1.71 -6.08
N SER A 318 1.79 2.46 -7.18
CA SER A 318 0.87 3.54 -7.53
C SER A 318 -0.23 3.10 -8.50
N GLY A 319 -1.05 4.03 -8.98
CA GLY A 319 -2.06 3.79 -10.03
C GLY A 319 -3.31 4.65 -9.86
N CYS A 320 -3.67 4.95 -8.61
CA CYS A 320 -4.79 5.84 -8.30
C CYS A 320 -4.42 7.31 -8.47
N MET A 321 -5.23 8.05 -9.22
CA MET A 321 -4.97 9.46 -9.56
C MET A 321 -5.59 10.45 -8.56
N PHE A 322 -6.26 9.97 -7.51
CA PHE A 322 -6.78 10.79 -6.41
C PHE A 322 -5.85 10.85 -5.19
N LEU A 323 -4.75 10.09 -5.16
CA LEU A 323 -3.81 10.05 -4.04
C LEU A 323 -2.91 11.28 -3.99
N THR A 324 -2.20 11.56 -5.10
CA THR A 324 -1.30 12.71 -5.23
C THR A 324 -1.99 14.04 -4.88
N PRO A 325 -3.21 14.35 -5.37
CA PRO A 325 -3.91 15.56 -4.97
C PRO A 325 -4.10 15.70 -3.46
N GLY A 326 -4.54 14.64 -2.75
CA GLY A 326 -4.76 14.71 -1.30
C GLY A 326 -3.50 15.10 -0.52
N LEU A 327 -2.34 14.54 -0.90
CA LEU A 327 -1.05 14.90 -0.31
C LEU A 327 -0.64 16.35 -0.63
N VAL A 328 -0.76 16.77 -1.91
CA VAL A 328 -0.48 18.15 -2.32
C VAL A 328 -1.36 19.15 -1.56
N PHE A 329 -2.63 18.81 -1.33
CA PHE A 329 -3.56 19.67 -0.61
C PHE A 329 -3.15 19.80 0.86
N ALA A 330 -2.81 18.68 1.52
CA ALA A 330 -2.33 18.69 2.88
C ALA A 330 -1.04 19.53 3.00
N GLU A 331 -0.07 19.33 2.12
CA GLU A 331 1.19 20.11 2.10
C GLU A 331 0.95 21.60 1.86
N TYR A 332 0.11 21.96 0.88
CA TYR A 332 -0.23 23.35 0.61
C TYR A 332 -0.86 24.05 1.82
N ILE A 333 -1.78 23.36 2.51
CA ILE A 333 -2.43 23.88 3.72
C ILE A 333 -1.41 24.04 4.87
N VAL A 334 -0.61 23.01 5.14
CA VAL A 334 0.35 23.00 6.24
C VAL A 334 1.43 24.07 6.05
N GLN A 335 1.79 24.37 4.80
CA GLN A 335 2.73 25.43 4.45
C GLN A 335 2.08 26.82 4.32
N GLY A 336 0.84 26.98 4.78
CA GLY A 336 0.15 28.27 4.80
C GLY A 336 -0.07 28.87 3.42
N GLY A 337 -0.13 28.04 2.38
CA GLY A 337 -0.28 28.45 0.99
C GLY A 337 1.02 28.78 0.25
N ASN A 338 2.19 28.57 0.87
CA ASN A 338 3.47 28.74 0.19
C ASN A 338 3.81 27.54 -0.70
N THR A 339 3.67 27.71 -2.02
CA THR A 339 3.87 26.65 -3.01
C THR A 339 5.32 26.17 -3.12
N GLU A 340 6.29 27.01 -2.79
CA GLU A 340 7.72 26.69 -2.90
C GLU A 340 8.28 26.01 -1.64
N ALA A 341 7.53 26.02 -0.53
CA ALA A 341 7.90 25.37 0.73
C ALA A 341 7.28 23.96 0.92
N MET A 342 6.56 23.45 -0.08
CA MET A 342 6.02 22.09 -0.02
C MET A 342 7.13 21.05 -0.16
N PHE A 343 6.98 19.91 0.54
CA PHE A 343 7.93 18.78 0.46
C PHE A 343 9.37 19.10 0.90
N GLU A 344 9.53 20.03 1.84
CA GLU A 344 10.84 20.30 2.46
C GLU A 344 11.47 19.04 3.04
N CYS A 345 12.81 18.98 2.96
CA CYS A 345 13.59 17.85 3.46
C CYS A 345 13.46 17.76 4.99
N GLY A 346 13.35 16.53 5.51
CA GLY A 346 13.31 16.29 6.96
C GLY A 346 14.63 16.67 7.65
N GLU A 347 14.59 16.82 8.99
CA GLU A 347 15.76 17.19 9.81
C GLU A 347 16.94 16.18 9.70
N THR A 348 16.67 14.94 9.29
CA THR A 348 17.67 13.87 9.10
C THR A 348 18.28 13.83 7.70
N HIS A 349 17.95 14.78 6.82
CA HIS A 349 18.56 14.89 5.51
C HIS A 349 19.86 15.71 5.60
N CYS A 350 20.99 15.03 5.63
CA CYS A 350 22.31 15.65 5.56
C CYS A 350 22.76 15.81 4.10
N HIS A 351 23.23 17.01 3.75
CA HIS A 351 24.05 17.19 2.56
C HIS A 351 25.46 16.78 2.93
N VAL A 352 26.00 15.73 2.31
CA VAL A 352 27.46 15.55 2.30
C VAL A 352 28.02 16.82 1.64
N LYS A 353 28.82 17.56 2.41
CA LYS A 353 29.52 18.74 1.89
C LYS A 353 30.32 18.28 0.69
N ASN A 354 30.02 18.85 -0.48
CA ASN A 354 30.88 18.79 -1.65
C ASN A 354 32.29 19.26 -1.23
N LYS A 355 33.20 18.34 -0.90
CA LYS A 355 34.61 18.58 -1.19
C LYS A 355 34.68 18.57 -2.71
N HIS A 356 35.11 19.69 -3.27
CA HIS A 356 35.03 20.06 -4.69
C HIS A 356 35.18 18.89 -5.69
N ASN A 357 34.38 18.96 -6.77
CA ASN A 357 34.59 18.30 -8.06
C ASN A 357 34.57 16.77 -8.11
N TYR A 358 33.43 16.13 -7.81
CA TYR A 358 33.25 14.70 -8.12
C TYR A 358 32.67 14.41 -9.52
N TYR A 359 32.28 15.44 -10.31
CA TYR A 359 31.67 15.26 -11.64
C TYR A 359 32.58 15.56 -12.84
N GLN A 360 33.90 15.71 -12.66
CA GLN A 360 34.83 15.97 -13.78
C GLN A 360 35.96 14.95 -13.98
N THR A 361 36.06 13.89 -13.18
CA THR A 361 37.14 12.90 -13.34
C THR A 361 36.63 11.47 -13.22
N LEU A 362 35.96 11.01 -14.27
CA LEU A 362 35.82 9.57 -14.58
C LEU A 362 36.56 9.21 -15.88
N ASN A 363 37.60 9.97 -16.20
CA ASN A 363 38.62 9.58 -17.17
C ASN A 363 40.00 9.84 -16.55
N GLN A 364 40.83 8.80 -16.55
CA GLN A 364 42.27 8.75 -16.23
C GLN A 364 42.67 8.34 -14.80
N GLU A 365 43.14 7.10 -14.74
CA GLU A 365 44.19 6.45 -13.93
C GLU A 365 44.71 7.08 -12.62
N ASN A 366 44.76 6.22 -11.60
CA ASN A 366 45.73 6.14 -10.49
C ASN A 366 46.18 7.43 -9.78
N VAL A 367 45.56 7.78 -8.64
CA VAL A 367 46.28 8.50 -7.56
C VAL A 367 45.71 8.17 -6.17
N PHE A 368 46.54 7.53 -5.32
CA PHE A 368 46.35 7.36 -3.87
C PHE A 368 46.43 8.70 -3.13
N PHE A 369 45.55 8.98 -2.15
CA PHE A 369 45.89 9.93 -1.08
C PHE A 369 45.28 9.58 0.29
N ASN A 370 46.18 9.28 1.23
CA ASN A 370 45.99 9.22 2.67
C ASN A 370 45.61 10.60 3.24
N CYS A 371 44.66 10.66 4.18
CA CYS A 371 44.52 11.79 5.10
C CYS A 371 44.38 11.29 6.54
N ARG A 372 45.41 11.59 7.34
CA ARG A 372 45.48 11.40 8.80
C ARG A 372 44.55 12.39 9.50
N GLU A 373 43.73 11.90 10.42
CA GLU A 373 43.12 12.70 11.48
C GLU A 373 44.02 12.73 12.70
N GLY A 374 44.20 13.91 13.30
CA GLY A 374 44.81 14.09 14.60
C GLY A 374 44.32 15.37 15.29
N GLU A 375 43.90 15.19 16.54
CA GLU A 375 43.97 16.15 17.67
C GLU A 375 42.73 17.02 18.02
N THR A 376 41.88 16.42 18.88
CA THR A 376 41.52 16.82 20.27
C THR A 376 41.11 18.27 20.64
N ASN A 377 39.90 18.37 21.24
CA ASN A 377 39.46 19.23 22.35
C ASN A 377 40.02 20.66 22.50
N VAL A 378 39.23 21.69 22.14
CA VAL A 378 39.21 22.99 22.84
C VAL A 378 37.83 23.67 22.71
N GLU A 379 37.25 23.98 23.88
CA GLU A 379 36.33 25.06 24.28
C GLU A 379 35.44 25.83 23.29
N LYS A 380 34.22 26.08 23.77
CA LYS A 380 33.25 27.08 23.29
C LYS A 380 33.89 28.44 23.04
N GLN A 381 34.10 28.83 21.78
CA GLN A 381 34.15 30.23 21.39
C GLN A 381 33.33 30.50 20.12
N HIS A 382 32.48 31.52 20.24
CA HIS A 382 31.73 32.13 19.15
C HIS A 382 32.68 32.58 18.02
N HIS A 383 32.71 31.82 16.93
CA HIS A 383 33.06 32.37 15.62
C HIS A 383 31.97 31.99 14.62
N SER A 384 31.09 32.96 14.37
CA SER A 384 30.22 33.02 13.20
C SER A 384 31.09 33.12 11.94
N LYS A 385 31.55 31.98 11.42
CA LYS A 385 31.83 31.90 9.98
C LYS A 385 30.48 31.72 9.31
N HIS A 386 30.13 32.66 8.42
CA HIS A 386 29.02 32.51 7.50
C HIS A 386 29.27 31.26 6.64
N PHE A 387 28.73 30.13 7.09
CA PHE A 387 28.59 28.94 6.27
C PHE A 387 27.37 29.18 5.38
N GLU A 388 27.57 29.34 4.07
CA GLU A 388 26.47 29.26 3.11
C GLU A 388 25.77 27.92 3.31
N LYS A 389 24.52 27.95 3.80
CA LYS A 389 23.65 26.78 3.83
C LYS A 389 23.36 26.41 2.37
N VAL A 390 23.95 25.34 1.87
CA VAL A 390 23.49 24.72 0.62
C VAL A 390 22.02 24.33 0.84
N HIS A 391 21.12 24.95 0.10
CA HIS A 391 19.68 24.65 0.21
C HIS A 391 19.37 23.29 -0.41
N CYS A 392 18.64 22.46 0.34
CA CYS A 392 18.18 21.16 -0.12
C CYS A 392 17.26 21.30 -1.34
N GLN A 393 17.54 20.55 -2.41
CA GLN A 393 16.73 20.58 -3.63
C GLN A 393 15.62 19.52 -3.68
N CYS A 394 15.47 18.63 -2.67
CA CYS A 394 14.46 17.56 -2.75
C CYS A 394 13.02 18.10 -2.87
N GLY A 395 12.70 19.23 -2.23
CA GLY A 395 11.36 19.82 -2.35
C GLY A 395 11.06 20.27 -3.79
N ALA A 396 12.01 20.99 -4.40
CA ALA A 396 11.91 21.41 -5.79
C ALA A 396 11.89 20.20 -6.76
N ALA A 397 12.72 19.19 -6.52
CA ALA A 397 12.75 17.96 -7.31
C ALA A 397 11.44 17.18 -7.21
N THR A 398 10.91 17.01 -6.00
CA THR A 398 9.62 16.36 -5.73
C THR A 398 8.51 17.08 -6.50
N ARG A 399 8.44 18.40 -6.38
CA ARG A 399 7.46 19.23 -7.09
C ARG A 399 7.57 19.07 -8.61
N GLN A 400 8.77 19.13 -9.18
CA GLN A 400 9.02 18.93 -10.62
C GLN A 400 8.48 17.57 -11.09
N GLU A 401 8.81 16.51 -10.34
CA GLU A 401 8.45 15.14 -10.73
C GLU A 401 6.97 14.82 -10.50
N LEU A 402 6.32 15.41 -9.50
CA LEU A 402 4.86 15.34 -9.32
C LEU A 402 4.13 16.03 -10.48
N ILE A 403 4.61 17.20 -10.93
CA ILE A 403 4.06 17.89 -12.11
C ILE A 403 4.23 16.98 -13.35
N ARG A 404 5.42 16.40 -13.54
CA ARG A 404 5.71 15.50 -14.66
C ARG A 404 4.76 14.28 -14.68
N TYR A 405 4.49 13.69 -13.53
CA TYR A 405 3.52 12.61 -13.37
C TYR A 405 2.13 13.02 -13.86
N LEU A 406 1.59 14.12 -13.35
CA LEU A 406 0.25 14.56 -13.72
C LEU A 406 0.16 14.90 -15.21
N ARG A 407 1.20 15.52 -15.79
CA ARG A 407 1.23 15.82 -17.24
C ARG A 407 1.21 14.57 -18.10
N ASN A 408 1.91 13.51 -17.70
CA ASN A 408 2.05 12.28 -18.48
C ASN A 408 0.78 11.43 -18.49
N TYR A 409 -0.01 11.47 -17.41
CA TYR A 409 -1.26 10.72 -17.30
C TYR A 409 -2.52 11.52 -17.66
N GLN A 410 -2.36 12.71 -18.25
CA GLN A 410 -3.51 13.43 -18.80
C GLN A 410 -4.00 12.73 -20.08
N ASN A 411 -5.29 12.41 -20.12
CA ASN A 411 -5.95 11.80 -21.27
C ASN A 411 -6.00 12.76 -22.46
N LYS A 412 -6.20 12.22 -23.67
CA LYS A 412 -6.22 13.01 -24.92
C LYS A 412 -7.35 14.05 -24.95
N ASP A 413 -8.42 13.82 -24.20
CA ASP A 413 -9.56 14.74 -24.06
C ASP A 413 -9.28 15.89 -23.07
N GLY A 414 -8.09 15.93 -22.47
CA GLY A 414 -7.68 16.95 -21.50
C GLY A 414 -8.01 16.61 -20.04
N GLY A 415 -8.75 15.51 -19.79
CA GLY A 415 -9.10 15.10 -18.43
C GLY A 415 -8.10 14.14 -17.79
N TRP A 416 -8.43 13.70 -16.58
CA TRP A 416 -7.78 12.60 -15.88
C TRP A 416 -8.82 11.62 -15.37
N GLY A 417 -8.51 10.33 -15.44
CA GLY A 417 -9.32 9.30 -14.81
C GLY A 417 -9.12 9.20 -13.29
N GLN A 418 -9.90 8.32 -12.67
CA GLN A 418 -9.73 7.95 -11.26
C GLN A 418 -8.42 7.18 -11.01
N HIS A 419 -7.91 6.54 -12.05
CA HIS A 419 -6.66 5.79 -12.08
C HIS A 419 -5.96 5.97 -13.44
N THR A 420 -4.72 5.51 -13.56
CA THR A 420 -3.83 5.74 -14.71
C THR A 420 -4.29 5.14 -16.04
N GLU A 421 -5.22 4.19 -16.00
CA GLU A 421 -5.82 3.54 -17.19
C GLU A 421 -7.33 3.81 -17.31
N GLY A 422 -7.82 4.86 -16.65
CA GLY A 422 -9.24 5.20 -16.60
C GLY A 422 -9.62 6.28 -17.59
N HIS A 423 -10.86 6.22 -18.07
CA HIS A 423 -11.48 7.35 -18.78
C HIS A 423 -11.53 8.58 -17.87
N SER A 424 -11.59 9.76 -18.46
CA SER A 424 -11.61 11.01 -17.71
C SER A 424 -12.85 11.10 -16.83
N THR A 425 -12.65 11.49 -15.57
CA THR A 425 -13.71 11.65 -14.56
C THR A 425 -13.66 13.03 -13.92
N MET A 426 -14.76 13.46 -13.31
CA MET A 426 -14.80 14.75 -12.60
C MET A 426 -13.93 14.73 -11.35
N LEU A 427 -13.87 13.60 -10.63
CA LEU A 427 -12.92 13.41 -9.52
C LEU A 427 -11.48 13.57 -10.00
N GLY A 428 -11.07 12.76 -10.98
CA GLY A 428 -9.71 12.74 -11.49
C GLY A 428 -9.31 14.10 -12.04
N THR A 429 -10.16 14.69 -12.88
CA THR A 429 -9.84 15.95 -13.56
C THR A 429 -9.82 17.14 -12.61
N ALA A 430 -10.83 17.30 -11.75
CA ALA A 430 -10.88 18.45 -10.86
C ALA A 430 -9.76 18.42 -9.81
N LEU A 431 -9.51 17.25 -9.19
CA LEU A 431 -8.48 17.15 -8.15
C LEU A 431 -7.06 17.33 -8.73
N ASN A 432 -6.76 16.74 -9.89
CA ASN A 432 -5.44 16.88 -10.52
C ASN A 432 -5.23 18.29 -11.12
N TYR A 433 -6.28 18.92 -11.65
CA TYR A 433 -6.23 20.34 -12.05
C TYR A 433 -5.83 21.22 -10.86
N VAL A 434 -6.54 21.09 -9.72
CA VAL A 434 -6.24 21.85 -8.51
C VAL A 434 -4.84 21.54 -8.00
N ALA A 435 -4.44 20.27 -7.97
CA ALA A 435 -3.08 19.88 -7.54
C ALA A 435 -2.00 20.53 -8.41
N MET A 436 -2.14 20.54 -9.74
CA MET A 436 -1.18 21.21 -10.62
C MET A 436 -1.14 22.73 -10.40
N ARG A 437 -2.29 23.39 -10.15
CA ARG A 437 -2.33 24.82 -9.79
C ARG A 437 -1.59 25.09 -8.49
N LEU A 438 -1.79 24.26 -7.45
CA LEU A 438 -1.10 24.38 -6.16
C LEU A 438 0.40 24.04 -6.25
N LEU A 439 0.78 23.15 -7.16
CA LEU A 439 2.17 22.92 -7.55
C LEU A 439 2.74 24.07 -8.41
N GLY A 440 2.01 25.16 -8.64
CA GLY A 440 2.50 26.38 -9.29
C GLY A 440 2.46 26.38 -10.82
N VAL A 441 1.75 25.43 -11.45
CA VAL A 441 1.46 25.50 -12.88
C VAL A 441 0.43 26.61 -13.13
N PRO A 442 0.67 27.56 -14.06
CA PRO A 442 -0.25 28.67 -14.30
C PRO A 442 -1.55 28.20 -14.99
N ALA A 443 -2.66 28.90 -14.73
CA ALA A 443 -3.96 28.59 -15.36
C ALA A 443 -3.97 28.69 -16.89
N THR A 444 -3.03 29.45 -17.46
CA THR A 444 -2.82 29.63 -18.90
C THR A 444 -2.03 28.50 -19.56
N ASP A 445 -1.51 27.55 -18.78
CA ASP A 445 -0.89 26.34 -19.30
C ASP A 445 -1.85 25.60 -20.26
N ALA A 446 -1.33 25.09 -21.37
CA ALA A 446 -2.15 24.45 -22.40
C ALA A 446 -2.88 23.22 -21.89
N GLN A 447 -2.22 22.37 -21.10
CA GLN A 447 -2.82 21.17 -20.52
C GLN A 447 -3.89 21.53 -19.48
N LEU A 448 -3.62 22.54 -18.64
CA LEU A 448 -4.63 23.02 -17.68
C LEU A 448 -5.81 23.71 -18.37
N SER A 449 -5.59 24.40 -19.47
CA SER A 449 -6.68 25.00 -20.25
C SER A 449 -7.61 23.94 -20.86
N GLN A 450 -7.05 22.82 -21.34
CA GLN A 450 -7.84 21.67 -21.80
C GLN A 450 -8.60 21.02 -20.64
N ALA A 451 -7.95 20.78 -19.50
CA ALA A 451 -8.60 20.22 -18.32
C ALA A 451 -9.73 21.10 -17.78
N ARG A 452 -9.54 22.43 -17.73
CA ARG A 452 -10.59 23.38 -17.35
C ARG A 452 -11.77 23.33 -18.33
N SER A 453 -11.49 23.26 -19.63
CA SER A 453 -12.52 23.11 -20.65
C SER A 453 -13.29 21.80 -20.48
N TRP A 454 -12.60 20.71 -20.15
CA TRP A 454 -13.21 19.42 -19.83
C TRP A 454 -14.11 19.52 -18.59
N ILE A 455 -13.63 20.12 -17.50
CA ILE A 455 -14.41 20.33 -16.27
C ILE A 455 -15.69 21.12 -16.58
N HIS A 456 -15.59 22.19 -17.37
CA HIS A 456 -16.74 23.02 -17.74
C HIS A 456 -17.74 22.28 -18.63
N ALA A 457 -17.24 21.49 -19.61
CA ALA A 457 -18.09 20.68 -20.48
C ALA A 457 -18.90 19.62 -19.70
N HIS A 458 -18.43 19.22 -18.53
CA HIS A 458 -19.09 18.25 -17.64
C HIS A 458 -19.79 18.89 -16.43
N GLY A 459 -20.15 20.18 -16.52
CA GLY A 459 -20.99 20.87 -15.53
C GLY A 459 -20.24 21.56 -14.39
N GLY A 460 -18.91 21.47 -14.34
CA GLY A 460 -18.07 22.06 -13.31
C GLY A 460 -17.90 21.18 -12.07
N ALA A 461 -17.00 21.59 -11.16
CA ALA A 461 -16.60 20.80 -10.00
C ALA A 461 -17.72 20.57 -8.96
N VAL A 462 -18.92 21.15 -9.12
CA VAL A 462 -20.09 20.85 -8.27
C VAL A 462 -20.54 19.39 -8.38
N TYR A 463 -20.23 18.74 -9.50
CA TYR A 463 -20.57 17.34 -9.81
C TYR A 463 -19.45 16.34 -9.45
N THR A 464 -18.38 16.78 -8.79
CA THR A 464 -17.35 15.84 -8.32
C THR A 464 -17.95 14.88 -7.26
N PRO A 465 -17.53 13.61 -7.17
CA PRO A 465 -18.04 12.65 -6.18
C PRO A 465 -17.73 13.04 -4.73
N PHE A 466 -18.34 12.34 -3.78
CA PHE A 466 -18.26 12.64 -2.33
C PHE A 466 -16.83 12.95 -1.83
N TRP A 467 -15.85 12.12 -2.19
CA TRP A 467 -14.44 12.33 -1.81
C TRP A 467 -13.85 13.61 -2.41
N GLY A 468 -14.18 13.91 -3.67
CA GLY A 468 -13.77 15.14 -4.34
C GLY A 468 -14.38 16.37 -3.66
N LYS A 469 -15.68 16.32 -3.34
CA LYS A 469 -16.36 17.43 -2.64
C LYS A 469 -15.67 17.68 -1.30
N TYR A 470 -15.36 16.61 -0.57
CA TYR A 470 -14.73 16.70 0.73
C TYR A 470 -13.34 17.33 0.69
N TRP A 471 -12.47 16.87 -0.22
CA TRP A 471 -11.13 17.46 -0.39
C TRP A 471 -11.19 18.93 -0.82
N LEU A 472 -12.07 19.28 -1.76
CA LEU A 472 -12.28 20.67 -2.16
C LEU A 472 -12.83 21.50 -0.99
N THR A 473 -13.66 20.93 -0.12
CA THR A 473 -14.14 21.62 1.09
C THR A 473 -13.01 21.96 2.05
N LEU A 474 -12.05 21.06 2.27
CA LEU A 474 -10.88 21.32 3.12
C LEU A 474 -10.01 22.46 2.56
N LEU A 475 -9.88 22.56 1.23
CA LEU A 475 -9.22 23.68 0.55
C LEU A 475 -10.06 24.96 0.47
N ASN A 476 -11.26 24.99 1.07
CA ASN A 476 -12.18 26.12 0.93
C ASN A 476 -12.59 26.39 -0.54
N LEU A 477 -12.57 25.36 -1.38
CA LEU A 477 -13.01 25.40 -2.77
C LEU A 477 -14.43 24.84 -2.94
N PHE A 478 -15.06 24.28 -1.89
CA PHE A 478 -16.43 23.75 -1.90
C PHE A 478 -17.07 23.98 -0.52
N ASP A 479 -18.36 24.32 -0.44
CA ASP A 479 -19.01 24.64 0.85
C ASP A 479 -19.52 23.38 1.58
N TYR A 480 -19.39 23.35 2.92
CA TYR A 480 -19.90 22.25 3.76
C TYR A 480 -21.41 22.01 3.59
N GLU A 481 -22.18 23.02 3.22
CA GLU A 481 -23.61 22.88 2.96
C GLU A 481 -23.89 21.97 1.75
N GLY A 482 -22.91 21.72 0.87
CA GLY A 482 -23.01 20.75 -0.21
C GLY A 482 -22.49 19.34 0.13
N ILE A 483 -22.10 19.09 1.39
CA ILE A 483 -21.61 17.79 1.87
C ILE A 483 -22.70 17.08 2.65
N HIS A 484 -22.86 15.78 2.43
CA HIS A 484 -23.74 14.93 3.25
C HIS A 484 -23.31 14.93 4.72
N PRO A 485 -24.26 14.85 5.68
CA PRO A 485 -23.91 14.79 7.09
C PRO A 485 -22.98 13.64 7.47
N LEU A 486 -21.82 13.97 8.05
CA LEU A 486 -20.86 13.05 8.66
C LEU A 486 -20.64 13.40 10.15
N PRO A 487 -21.62 13.11 11.02
CA PRO A 487 -21.53 13.48 12.42
C PRO A 487 -20.43 12.68 13.16
N PRO A 488 -19.52 13.33 13.92
CA PRO A 488 -18.52 12.64 14.73
C PRO A 488 -19.12 11.72 15.80
N GLU A 489 -20.38 11.94 16.18
CA GLU A 489 -21.13 11.10 17.13
C GLU A 489 -21.31 9.65 16.65
N MET A 490 -21.10 9.36 15.35
CA MET A 490 -21.12 7.99 14.82
C MET A 490 -20.12 7.04 15.50
N LEU A 491 -19.02 7.57 16.06
CA LEU A 491 -18.05 6.77 16.84
C LEU A 491 -18.60 6.28 18.18
N TRP A 492 -19.62 6.94 18.72
CA TRP A 492 -20.23 6.56 19.99
C TRP A 492 -21.35 5.53 19.85
N LEU A 493 -21.70 5.19 18.61
CA LEU A 493 -22.70 4.15 18.39
C LEU A 493 -22.25 2.86 19.07
N PRO A 494 -23.14 2.19 19.82
CA PRO A 494 -22.79 0.97 20.53
C PRO A 494 -22.19 -0.08 19.61
N ARG A 495 -21.25 -0.89 20.11
CA ARG A 495 -20.53 -1.90 19.31
C ARG A 495 -21.43 -2.93 18.63
N TRP A 496 -22.69 -3.09 19.06
CA TRP A 496 -23.67 -4.00 18.45
C TRP A 496 -24.44 -3.37 17.29
N PHE A 497 -24.42 -2.04 17.16
CA PHE A 497 -25.16 -1.34 16.12
C PHE A 497 -24.50 -1.55 14.75
N PRO A 498 -25.22 -2.06 13.72
CA PRO A 498 -24.60 -2.51 12.47
C PRO A 498 -23.79 -1.45 11.70
N PHE A 499 -24.22 -0.18 11.74
CA PHE A 499 -23.60 0.92 10.97
C PHE A 499 -22.58 1.73 11.80
N GLY A 500 -22.22 1.28 13.00
CA GLY A 500 -21.21 1.94 13.82
C GLY A 500 -19.80 1.77 13.23
N TYR A 501 -18.96 2.81 13.32
CA TYR A 501 -17.62 2.79 12.73
C TYR A 501 -16.75 1.64 13.22
N GLY A 502 -16.85 1.22 14.48
CA GLY A 502 -16.07 0.08 15.00
C GLY A 502 -16.35 -1.27 14.33
N ARG A 503 -17.43 -1.39 13.54
CA ARG A 503 -17.77 -2.59 12.76
C ARG A 503 -17.50 -2.45 11.26
N ALA A 504 -17.21 -1.24 10.79
CA ALA A 504 -16.94 -0.98 9.39
C ALA A 504 -15.57 -1.53 8.98
N TRP A 505 -15.38 -1.79 7.69
CA TRP A 505 -14.07 -2.13 7.12
C TRP A 505 -13.01 -1.09 7.55
N CYS A 506 -11.81 -1.55 7.91
CA CYS A 506 -10.76 -0.70 8.49
C CYS A 506 -10.42 0.50 7.61
N HIS A 507 -10.27 0.32 6.29
CA HIS A 507 -10.00 1.42 5.34
C HIS A 507 -11.09 2.49 5.37
N SER A 508 -12.36 2.09 5.29
CA SER A 508 -13.49 3.03 5.38
C SER A 508 -13.54 3.73 6.74
N ARG A 509 -13.25 3.00 7.82
CA ARG A 509 -13.24 3.53 9.19
C ARG A 509 -12.17 4.60 9.38
N VAL A 510 -10.93 4.34 8.98
CA VAL A 510 -9.81 5.29 9.18
C VAL A 510 -9.91 6.53 8.28
N ILE A 511 -10.76 6.52 7.25
CA ILE A 511 -11.05 7.69 6.40
C ILE A 511 -12.29 8.45 6.90
N ALA A 512 -13.33 7.72 7.32
CA ALA A 512 -14.56 8.32 7.83
C ALA A 512 -14.36 9.08 9.14
N ILE A 513 -13.41 8.65 9.99
CA ILE A 513 -13.08 9.31 11.26
C ILE A 513 -12.50 10.72 11.04
N PRO A 514 -11.42 10.92 10.26
CA PRO A 514 -10.93 12.25 9.91
C PRO A 514 -11.97 13.12 9.20
N PHE A 515 -12.74 12.55 8.26
CA PHE A 515 -13.83 13.30 7.64
C PHE A 515 -14.83 13.79 8.70
N SER A 516 -15.31 12.92 9.59
CA SER A 516 -16.21 13.32 10.66
C SER A 516 -15.61 14.36 11.61
N TYR A 517 -14.31 14.29 11.88
CA TYR A 517 -13.57 15.28 12.66
C TYR A 517 -13.63 16.67 11.99
N PHE A 518 -13.27 16.77 10.71
CA PHE A 518 -13.33 18.04 9.97
C PHE A 518 -14.77 18.54 9.81
N TYR A 519 -15.72 17.65 9.57
CA TYR A 519 -17.14 17.96 9.40
C TYR A 519 -17.72 18.58 10.68
N GLY A 520 -17.45 17.94 11.82
CA GLY A 520 -17.88 18.41 13.14
C GLY A 520 -17.32 19.79 13.48
N MET A 521 -16.07 20.06 13.09
CA MET A 521 -15.43 21.36 13.27
C MET A 521 -15.84 22.42 12.23
N ARG A 522 -16.39 22.01 11.09
CA ARG A 522 -16.56 22.85 9.89
C ARG A 522 -15.25 23.51 9.45
N TRP A 523 -14.15 22.77 9.55
CA TRP A 523 -12.84 23.34 9.28
C TRP A 523 -12.59 23.49 7.77
N GLN A 524 -12.11 24.65 7.35
CA GLN A 524 -11.65 24.92 5.97
C GLN A 524 -10.36 25.74 6.04
N ALA A 525 -9.51 25.58 5.03
CA ALA A 525 -8.30 26.38 4.88
C ALA A 525 -8.64 27.88 4.75
N PRO A 526 -7.79 28.78 5.26
CA PRO A 526 -7.89 30.20 4.95
C PRO A 526 -7.91 30.44 3.44
N LEU A 527 -8.74 31.37 2.97
CA LEU A 527 -8.89 31.65 1.55
C LEU A 527 -7.67 32.44 1.03
N GLN A 528 -6.74 31.73 0.42
CA GLN A 528 -5.55 32.31 -0.21
C GLN A 528 -5.88 32.92 -1.59
N PRO A 529 -5.05 33.83 -2.14
CA PRO A 529 -5.25 34.41 -3.47
C PRO A 529 -5.39 33.34 -4.57
N LEU A 530 -4.50 32.34 -4.57
CA LEU A 530 -4.56 31.24 -5.53
C LEU A 530 -5.86 30.41 -5.42
N LEU A 531 -6.36 30.17 -4.22
CA LEU A 531 -7.65 29.48 -4.04
C LEU A 531 -8.83 30.34 -4.54
N THR A 532 -8.71 31.67 -4.45
CA THR A 532 -9.70 32.60 -5.00
C THR A 532 -9.72 32.54 -6.52
N GLU A 533 -8.56 32.47 -7.17
CA GLU A 533 -8.46 32.24 -8.62
C GLU A 533 -9.08 30.89 -9.01
N ILE A 534 -8.72 29.81 -8.30
CA ILE A 534 -9.23 28.48 -8.61
C ILE A 534 -10.77 28.43 -8.51
N ARG A 535 -11.39 29.17 -7.57
CA ARG A 535 -12.86 29.30 -7.50
C ARG A 535 -13.49 29.92 -8.74
N SER A 536 -12.82 30.80 -9.48
CA SER A 536 -13.33 31.29 -10.77
C SER A 536 -12.98 30.39 -11.94
N GLU A 537 -12.06 29.43 -11.75
CA GLU A 537 -11.60 28.52 -12.79
C GLU A 537 -12.45 27.24 -12.89
N ILE A 538 -12.89 26.63 -11.79
CA ILE A 538 -13.46 25.26 -11.80
C ILE A 538 -15.01 25.20 -11.79
N TYR A 539 -15.68 26.35 -11.75
CA TYR A 539 -17.15 26.46 -11.69
C TYR A 539 -17.70 27.28 -12.87
N LEU A 540 -18.87 26.87 -13.38
CA LEU A 540 -19.57 27.57 -14.46
C LEU A 540 -20.28 28.86 -14.01
N GLN A 541 -20.61 28.94 -12.73
CA GLN A 541 -21.30 30.08 -12.13
C GLN A 541 -20.45 30.69 -11.01
N PRO A 542 -20.67 31.98 -10.65
CA PRO A 542 -19.96 32.61 -9.55
C PRO A 542 -20.11 31.83 -8.25
N TYR A 543 -18.99 31.58 -7.55
CA TYR A 543 -18.91 30.76 -6.35
C TYR A 543 -19.98 31.11 -5.29
N LYS A 544 -20.19 32.42 -5.03
CA LYS A 544 -21.17 32.91 -4.04
C LYS A 544 -22.63 32.60 -4.39
N GLY A 545 -22.93 32.35 -5.67
CA GLY A 545 -24.30 32.05 -6.13
C GLY A 545 -24.64 30.56 -6.13
N ILE A 546 -23.69 29.68 -5.80
CA ILE A 546 -23.90 28.22 -5.83
C ILE A 546 -24.84 27.80 -4.71
N GLN A 547 -25.92 27.11 -5.08
CA GLN A 547 -26.88 26.51 -4.16
C GLN A 547 -26.37 25.15 -3.67
N TRP A 548 -25.37 25.17 -2.79
CA TRP A 548 -24.60 23.97 -2.41
C TRP A 548 -25.45 22.76 -1.98
N ARG A 549 -26.53 22.99 -1.22
CA ARG A 549 -27.43 21.90 -0.77
C ARG A 549 -28.06 21.11 -1.91
N HIS A 550 -28.30 21.76 -3.05
CA HIS A 550 -28.85 21.11 -4.24
C HIS A 550 -27.89 20.03 -4.76
N TYR A 551 -26.59 20.32 -4.75
CA TYR A 551 -25.55 19.47 -5.31
C TYR A 551 -25.09 18.32 -4.41
N ARG A 552 -25.70 18.10 -3.24
CA ARG A 552 -25.29 17.01 -2.31
C ARG A 552 -25.33 15.63 -2.98
N ASN A 553 -26.43 15.32 -3.67
CA ASN A 553 -26.64 14.04 -4.36
C ASN A 553 -26.30 14.09 -5.86
N GLU A 554 -25.85 15.24 -6.36
CA GLU A 554 -25.49 15.42 -7.77
C GLU A 554 -24.06 14.95 -7.99
N LEU A 555 -23.84 14.27 -9.11
CA LEU A 555 -22.58 13.61 -9.42
C LEU A 555 -22.45 13.48 -10.95
N CYS A 556 -21.23 13.55 -11.46
CA CYS A 556 -20.97 13.35 -12.88
C CYS A 556 -21.18 11.88 -13.25
N ASN A 557 -21.92 11.60 -14.33
CA ASN A 557 -22.23 10.23 -14.74
C ASN A 557 -20.98 9.37 -15.02
N THR A 558 -19.87 10.01 -15.42
CA THR A 558 -18.58 9.34 -15.66
C THR A 558 -17.95 8.74 -14.40
N ASP A 559 -18.34 9.22 -13.23
CA ASP A 559 -17.75 8.84 -11.95
C ASP A 559 -18.58 7.80 -11.20
N CYS A 560 -19.85 7.60 -11.58
CA CYS A 560 -20.80 6.81 -10.80
C CYS A 560 -20.58 5.31 -10.97
N TYR A 561 -19.67 4.72 -10.20
CA TYR A 561 -19.49 3.27 -10.21
C TYR A 561 -20.52 2.53 -9.34
N THR A 562 -20.74 2.98 -8.10
CA THR A 562 -21.73 2.40 -7.19
C THR A 562 -22.81 3.45 -6.84
N PRO A 563 -23.97 3.43 -7.53
CA PRO A 563 -25.07 4.34 -7.23
C PRO A 563 -25.50 4.27 -5.76
N VAL A 564 -25.62 5.41 -5.08
CA VAL A 564 -26.05 5.44 -3.68
C VAL A 564 -27.47 4.87 -3.52
N SER A 565 -27.67 4.08 -2.46
CA SER A 565 -28.95 3.42 -2.22
C SER A 565 -30.07 4.42 -1.88
N ALA A 566 -31.32 4.04 -2.15
CA ALA A 566 -32.47 4.82 -1.68
C ALA A 566 -32.50 4.94 -0.15
N PHE A 567 -32.04 3.89 0.56
CA PHE A 567 -31.90 3.89 2.02
C PHE A 567 -30.94 5.00 2.47
N PHE A 568 -29.76 5.08 1.86
CA PHE A 568 -28.77 6.13 2.15
C PHE A 568 -29.38 7.53 1.98
N LYS A 569 -30.05 7.78 0.84
CA LYS A 569 -30.69 9.09 0.57
C LYS A 569 -31.71 9.48 1.66
N VAL A 570 -32.50 8.52 2.14
CA VAL A 570 -33.47 8.75 3.23
C VAL A 570 -32.75 9.06 4.53
N ILE A 571 -31.76 8.25 4.92
CA ILE A 571 -31.03 8.46 6.18
C ILE A 571 -30.26 9.79 6.16
N MET A 572 -29.66 10.17 5.04
CA MET A 572 -28.97 11.46 4.92
C MET A 572 -29.92 12.65 5.07
N LYS A 573 -31.17 12.56 4.58
CA LYS A 573 -32.19 13.60 4.82
C LYS A 573 -32.55 13.69 6.30
N VAL A 574 -32.72 12.55 6.97
CA VAL A 574 -33.00 12.52 8.42
C VAL A 574 -31.83 13.11 9.20
N LEU A 575 -30.59 12.70 8.88
CA LEU A 575 -29.39 13.24 9.52
C LEU A 575 -29.21 14.73 9.26
N ASP A 576 -29.60 15.25 8.10
CA ASP A 576 -29.54 16.69 7.80
C ASP A 576 -30.48 17.48 8.71
N VAL A 577 -31.71 16.98 8.91
CA VAL A 577 -32.65 17.58 9.87
C VAL A 577 -32.05 17.54 11.28
N VAL A 578 -31.55 16.38 11.71
CA VAL A 578 -30.94 16.20 13.04
C VAL A 578 -29.71 17.10 13.24
N GLU A 579 -28.87 17.23 12.22
CA GLU A 579 -27.70 18.11 12.23
C GLU A 579 -28.10 19.57 12.46
N HIS A 580 -29.14 20.06 11.78
CA HIS A 580 -29.58 21.45 11.89
C HIS A 580 -30.45 21.75 13.11
N THR A 581 -31.23 20.79 13.62
CA THR A 581 -32.16 21.02 14.74
C THR A 581 -31.58 20.62 16.09
N VAL A 582 -30.89 19.48 16.17
CA VAL A 582 -30.40 18.89 17.42
C VAL A 582 -28.92 19.16 17.61
N LEU A 583 -28.08 18.69 16.70
CA LEU A 583 -26.65 18.58 16.96
C LEU A 583 -25.91 19.93 16.91
N ARG A 584 -26.51 20.96 16.31
CA ARG A 584 -26.00 22.35 16.31
C ARG A 584 -26.58 23.24 17.41
N SER A 585 -27.51 22.76 18.25
CA SER A 585 -28.25 23.60 19.21
C SER A 585 -28.00 23.25 20.70
N GLY A 586 -28.17 24.24 21.59
CA GLY A 586 -28.18 24.04 23.04
C GLY A 586 -26.93 23.32 23.61
N TRP A 587 -27.17 22.37 24.51
CA TRP A 587 -26.13 21.60 25.21
C TRP A 587 -25.49 20.50 24.34
N TRP A 588 -26.07 20.16 23.18
CA TRP A 588 -25.50 19.18 22.24
C TRP A 588 -24.15 19.59 21.67
N LYS A 589 -23.83 20.89 21.67
CA LYS A 589 -22.49 21.38 21.31
C LYS A 589 -21.38 20.78 22.17
N CYS A 590 -21.64 20.55 23.46
CA CYS A 590 -20.67 19.91 24.36
C CYS A 590 -20.45 18.44 23.99
N PHE A 591 -21.52 17.72 23.63
CA PHE A 591 -21.43 16.35 23.13
C PHE A 591 -20.67 16.29 21.81
N ARG A 592 -20.96 17.20 20.88
CA ARG A 592 -20.20 17.31 19.63
C ARG A 592 -18.72 17.52 19.86
N GLN A 593 -18.35 18.43 20.77
CA GLN A 593 -16.94 18.66 21.09
C GLN A 593 -16.27 17.40 21.66
N SER A 594 -16.97 16.64 22.50
CA SER A 594 -16.49 15.37 23.02
C SER A 594 -16.39 14.28 21.93
N ALA A 595 -17.30 14.27 20.95
CA ALA A 595 -17.24 13.37 19.81
C ALA A 595 -16.06 13.70 18.88
N ILE A 596 -15.82 14.99 18.61
CA ILE A 596 -14.62 15.49 17.89
C ILE A 596 -13.35 15.07 18.63
N GLU A 597 -13.32 15.17 19.96
CA GLU A 597 -12.21 14.70 20.78
C GLU A 597 -12.03 13.18 20.67
N THR A 598 -13.12 12.42 20.57
CA THR A 598 -13.07 10.97 20.34
C THR A 598 -12.45 10.66 18.98
N CYS A 599 -12.88 11.34 17.90
CA CYS A 599 -12.27 11.21 16.57
C CYS A 599 -10.76 11.50 16.61
N TRP A 600 -10.38 12.59 17.28
CA TRP A 600 -8.96 12.95 17.46
C TRP A 600 -8.16 11.83 18.11
N ARG A 601 -8.66 11.26 19.23
CA ARG A 601 -7.96 10.16 19.92
C ARG A 601 -7.80 8.93 19.05
N HIS A 602 -8.79 8.60 18.21
CA HIS A 602 -8.65 7.48 17.27
C HIS A 602 -7.58 7.76 16.20
N MET A 603 -7.50 8.97 15.65
CA MET A 603 -6.43 9.33 14.70
C MET A 603 -5.06 9.32 15.36
N ALA A 604 -4.91 9.96 16.52
CA ALA A 604 -3.65 9.99 17.25
C ALA A 604 -3.19 8.61 17.72
N TYR A 605 -4.13 7.70 18.03
CA TYR A 605 -3.84 6.30 18.33
C TYR A 605 -3.33 5.55 17.10
N ASP A 606 -3.96 5.72 15.93
CA ASP A 606 -3.47 5.13 14.69
C ASP A 606 -2.06 5.66 14.37
N ASP A 607 -1.83 6.96 14.53
CA ASP A 607 -0.51 7.57 14.31
C ASP A 607 0.57 6.97 15.20
N GLU A 608 0.30 6.78 16.50
CA GLU A 608 1.24 6.15 17.43
C GLU A 608 1.56 4.70 17.06
N ASN A 609 0.53 3.89 16.78
CA ASN A 609 0.69 2.46 16.54
C ASN A 609 1.19 2.12 15.14
N THR A 610 1.28 3.10 14.25
CA THR A 610 1.76 2.94 12.87
C THR A 610 3.03 3.76 12.61
N HIS A 611 3.67 4.29 13.66
CA HIS A 611 4.85 5.15 13.54
C HIS A 611 4.65 6.30 12.54
N PHE A 612 3.44 6.88 12.52
CA PHE A 612 3.01 7.96 11.65
C PHE A 612 2.97 7.61 10.14
N ILE A 613 3.00 6.32 9.81
CA ILE A 613 2.79 5.81 8.44
C ILE A 613 1.29 5.75 8.11
N CYS A 614 0.46 5.45 9.12
CA CYS A 614 -0.97 5.16 9.02
C CYS A 614 -1.27 3.91 8.16
N LEU A 615 -2.54 3.49 8.12
CA LEU A 615 -2.95 2.35 7.27
C LEU A 615 -2.62 2.57 5.77
N GLY A 616 -2.89 3.75 5.22
CA GLY A 616 -2.64 4.06 3.82
C GLY A 616 -2.53 5.57 3.54
N PRO A 617 -2.36 5.97 2.26
CA PRO A 617 -1.98 7.33 1.87
C PRO A 617 -3.07 8.37 2.16
N VAL A 618 -4.34 7.98 2.06
CA VAL A 618 -5.48 8.90 2.26
C VAL A 618 -5.61 9.28 3.73
N ASN A 619 -5.69 8.31 4.64
CA ASN A 619 -5.73 8.61 6.07
C ASN A 619 -4.40 9.17 6.57
N LYS A 620 -3.25 8.81 5.99
CA LYS A 620 -1.97 9.51 6.27
C LYS A 620 -2.10 11.01 6.05
N SER A 621 -2.63 11.42 4.90
CA SER A 621 -2.74 12.84 4.54
C SER A 621 -3.75 13.57 5.45
N LEU A 622 -4.86 12.92 5.77
CA LEU A 622 -5.90 13.47 6.65
C LEU A 622 -5.46 13.57 8.11
N ASN A 623 -4.83 12.52 8.66
CA ASN A 623 -4.32 12.52 10.04
C ASN A 623 -3.20 13.54 10.21
N TYR A 624 -2.30 13.64 9.24
CA TYR A 624 -1.26 14.67 9.21
C TYR A 624 -1.86 16.07 9.29
N LEU A 625 -2.86 16.36 8.44
CA LEU A 625 -3.56 17.64 8.44
C LEU A 625 -4.28 17.89 9.78
N ALA A 626 -5.00 16.91 10.31
CA ALA A 626 -5.70 17.01 11.60
C ALA A 626 -4.71 17.29 12.75
N THR A 627 -3.57 16.61 12.75
CA THR A 627 -2.49 16.81 13.73
C THR A 627 -1.93 18.23 13.65
N TRP A 628 -1.67 18.73 12.43
CA TRP A 628 -1.20 20.09 12.25
C TRP A 628 -2.23 21.13 12.72
N ILE A 629 -3.51 20.96 12.39
CA ILE A 629 -4.58 21.86 12.83
C ILE A 629 -4.66 21.92 14.35
N ARG A 630 -4.52 20.78 15.02
CA ARG A 630 -4.71 20.69 16.47
C ARG A 630 -3.49 21.09 17.28
N GLU A 631 -2.31 20.59 16.90
CA GLU A 631 -1.09 20.74 17.70
C GLU A 631 -0.14 21.82 17.14
N GLY A 632 -0.35 22.26 15.90
CA GLY A 632 0.46 23.26 15.23
C GLY A 632 1.76 22.73 14.63
N PRO A 633 2.45 23.55 13.83
CA PRO A 633 3.60 23.14 13.00
C PRO A 633 4.85 22.74 13.79
N ARG A 634 4.94 23.11 15.07
CA ARG A 634 6.11 22.82 15.92
C ARG A 634 5.96 21.53 16.73
N SER A 635 4.80 20.87 16.66
CA SER A 635 4.56 19.65 17.42
C SER A 635 5.44 18.49 16.93
N THR A 636 5.87 17.64 17.87
CA THR A 636 6.66 16.45 17.54
C THR A 636 5.88 15.52 16.61
N ARG A 637 4.57 15.37 16.80
CA ARG A 637 3.71 14.54 15.94
C ARG A 637 3.68 15.03 14.50
N VAL A 638 3.60 16.35 14.27
CA VAL A 638 3.70 16.92 12.90
C VAL A 638 5.05 16.61 12.27
N LYS A 639 6.14 16.75 13.01
CA LYS A 639 7.49 16.42 12.50
C LYS A 639 7.61 14.95 12.10
N LEU A 640 7.04 14.04 12.90
CA LEU A 640 7.02 12.61 12.59
C LEU A 640 6.14 12.29 11.38
N HIS A 641 4.98 12.93 11.24
CA HIS A 641 4.17 12.82 10.02
C HIS A 641 4.92 13.29 8.77
N LYS A 642 5.66 14.41 8.86
CA LYS A 642 6.47 14.94 7.75
C LYS A 642 7.59 13.98 7.37
N SER A 643 8.28 13.39 8.35
CA SER A 643 9.39 12.46 8.09
C SER A 643 8.97 11.15 7.41
N ARG A 644 7.66 10.84 7.43
CA ARG A 644 7.04 9.67 6.79
C ARG A 644 6.40 9.95 5.43
N ILE A 645 6.37 11.20 4.96
CA ILE A 645 5.87 11.51 3.59
C ILE A 645 6.69 10.80 2.50
N PRO A 646 8.04 10.78 2.56
CA PRO A 646 8.84 10.11 1.54
C PRO A 646 8.58 8.60 1.41
N ASP A 647 8.07 7.96 2.47
CA ASP A 647 7.73 6.53 2.48
C ASP A 647 6.62 6.19 1.45
N TYR A 648 5.85 7.19 1.01
CA TYR A 648 4.78 7.06 0.02
C TYR A 648 5.17 7.55 -1.38
N LEU A 649 6.34 8.15 -1.57
CA LEU A 649 6.71 8.80 -2.84
C LEU A 649 7.70 7.95 -3.63
N TYR A 650 7.39 7.72 -4.90
CA TYR A 650 8.19 6.88 -5.77
C TYR A 650 8.40 7.55 -7.15
N PRO A 651 9.62 7.98 -7.51
CA PRO A 651 9.97 8.45 -8.84
C PRO A 651 10.08 7.26 -9.81
N GLY A 652 9.68 7.48 -11.06
CA GLY A 652 9.84 6.51 -12.13
C GLY A 652 9.84 7.17 -13.51
N PRO A 653 9.76 6.41 -14.60
CA PRO A 653 9.87 6.93 -15.96
C PRO A 653 8.76 7.92 -16.31
N CYS A 654 7.60 7.85 -15.64
CA CYS A 654 6.47 8.72 -15.89
C CYS A 654 6.35 9.91 -14.90
N GLY A 655 7.19 10.02 -13.88
CA GLY A 655 7.13 11.08 -12.86
C GLY A 655 7.19 10.50 -11.45
N MET A 656 7.07 11.36 -10.45
CA MET A 656 6.92 10.94 -9.05
C MET A 656 5.46 10.67 -8.74
N LYS A 657 5.21 9.52 -8.15
CA LYS A 657 3.88 9.00 -7.85
C LYS A 657 3.72 8.82 -6.35
N MET A 658 2.48 8.85 -5.87
CA MET A 658 2.14 8.43 -4.53
C MET A 658 1.65 6.98 -4.55
N ASN A 659 2.29 6.13 -3.75
CA ASN A 659 1.93 4.72 -3.62
C ASN A 659 0.61 4.53 -2.84
N GLY A 660 -0.10 3.42 -3.11
CA GLY A 660 -1.35 3.03 -2.45
C GLY A 660 -1.19 2.52 -1.01
N TYR A 661 0.04 2.19 -0.62
CA TYR A 661 0.54 1.99 0.75
C TYR A 661 1.96 2.61 0.81
N ASN A 662 2.69 2.47 1.91
CA ASN A 662 4.12 2.84 1.96
C ASN A 662 5.04 1.88 1.16
N GLY A 663 4.47 1.11 0.24
CA GLY A 663 5.09 0.09 -0.62
C GLY A 663 4.37 -1.26 -0.55
N SER A 664 4.91 -2.25 -1.25
CA SER A 664 4.43 -3.66 -1.33
C SER A 664 5.51 -4.65 -0.90
N GLN A 665 6.40 -4.24 0.00
CA GLN A 665 7.70 -4.88 0.24
C GLN A 665 7.58 -6.33 0.75
N LEU A 666 6.73 -6.60 1.75
CA LEU A 666 6.47 -7.97 2.17
C LEU A 666 5.88 -8.79 1.03
N TRP A 667 4.85 -8.25 0.39
CA TRP A 667 4.09 -8.95 -0.63
C TRP A 667 4.97 -9.39 -1.80
N ASP A 668 5.74 -8.45 -2.38
CA ASP A 668 6.63 -8.71 -3.50
C ASP A 668 7.76 -9.66 -3.12
N THR A 669 8.33 -9.50 -1.92
CA THR A 669 9.41 -10.39 -1.44
C THR A 669 8.89 -11.80 -1.23
N SER A 670 7.69 -11.95 -0.69
CA SER A 670 7.09 -13.27 -0.44
C SER A 670 6.84 -14.03 -1.74
N PHE A 671 6.36 -13.35 -2.79
CA PHE A 671 6.16 -13.96 -4.10
C PHE A 671 7.46 -14.18 -4.88
N ALA A 672 8.44 -13.28 -4.79
CA ALA A 672 9.75 -13.50 -5.41
C ALA A 672 10.43 -14.76 -4.86
N VAL A 673 10.44 -14.93 -3.53
CA VAL A 673 11.02 -16.12 -2.89
C VAL A 673 10.26 -17.39 -3.28
N GLN A 674 8.93 -17.36 -3.29
CA GLN A 674 8.13 -18.51 -3.69
C GLN A 674 8.35 -18.90 -5.15
N ALA A 675 8.47 -17.92 -6.06
CA ALA A 675 8.78 -18.16 -7.46
C ALA A 675 10.15 -18.85 -7.62
N ILE A 676 11.17 -18.38 -6.91
CA ILE A 676 12.52 -18.97 -6.91
C ILE A 676 12.50 -20.40 -6.34
N CYS A 677 11.76 -20.63 -5.25
CA CYS A 677 11.59 -21.96 -4.67
C CYS A 677 10.83 -22.92 -5.61
N ALA A 678 9.83 -22.42 -6.34
CA ALA A 678 9.12 -23.20 -7.36
C ALA A 678 10.04 -23.64 -8.52
N CYS A 679 11.11 -22.88 -8.77
CA CYS A 679 12.17 -23.19 -9.73
C CYS A 679 13.28 -24.10 -9.16
N ARG A 680 13.22 -24.44 -7.86
CA ARG A 680 14.28 -25.14 -7.12
C ARG A 680 15.65 -24.44 -7.21
N GLN A 681 15.64 -23.10 -7.24
CA GLN A 681 16.85 -22.28 -7.36
C GLN A 681 17.32 -21.71 -6.02
N GLU A 682 16.56 -21.88 -4.93
CA GLU A 682 16.83 -21.27 -3.63
C GLU A 682 18.18 -21.70 -3.02
N MET A 683 18.64 -22.92 -3.32
CA MET A 683 19.94 -23.42 -2.86
C MET A 683 21.12 -23.06 -3.77
N PHE A 684 20.85 -22.56 -4.99
CA PHE A 684 21.88 -22.05 -5.89
C PHE A 684 22.21 -20.58 -5.60
N HIS A 685 21.31 -19.86 -4.92
CA HIS A 685 21.47 -18.46 -4.52
C HIS A 685 21.28 -18.30 -2.99
N PRO A 686 22.10 -18.98 -2.16
CA PRO A 686 21.88 -19.01 -0.72
C PRO A 686 22.05 -17.64 -0.05
N GLU A 687 22.91 -16.77 -0.57
CA GLU A 687 23.15 -15.43 0.00
C GLU A 687 21.90 -14.54 -0.17
N GLU A 688 21.34 -14.50 -1.38
CA GLU A 688 20.11 -13.75 -1.67
C GLU A 688 18.92 -14.29 -0.88
N MET A 689 18.79 -15.62 -0.76
CA MET A 689 17.69 -16.25 -0.02
C MET A 689 17.82 -16.09 1.49
N GLN A 690 19.03 -16.19 2.04
CA GLN A 690 19.28 -15.88 3.45
C GLN A 690 18.93 -14.42 3.75
N LEU A 691 19.27 -13.51 2.84
CA LEU A 691 18.97 -12.09 2.98
C LEU A 691 17.47 -11.80 2.84
N ALA A 692 16.76 -12.44 1.91
CA ALA A 692 15.30 -12.35 1.83
C ALA A 692 14.62 -12.91 3.09
N HIS A 693 15.12 -14.03 3.62
CA HIS A 693 14.64 -14.57 4.89
C HIS A 693 14.92 -13.62 6.07
N TYR A 694 16.07 -12.95 6.09
CA TYR A 694 16.35 -11.93 7.09
C TYR A 694 15.32 -10.79 7.04
N TYR A 695 14.97 -10.33 5.84
CA TYR A 695 13.90 -9.34 5.70
C TYR A 695 12.56 -9.83 6.27
N ILE A 696 12.15 -11.06 5.94
CA ILE A 696 10.92 -11.66 6.47
C ILE A 696 10.98 -11.74 8.01
N ASN A 697 12.15 -12.03 8.58
CA ASN A 697 12.35 -12.00 10.02
C ASN A 697 12.08 -10.60 10.61
N VAL A 698 12.67 -9.56 10.05
CA VAL A 698 12.51 -8.16 10.49
C VAL A 698 11.08 -7.64 10.25
N ALA A 699 10.44 -8.08 9.17
CA ALA A 699 9.11 -7.64 8.78
C ALA A 699 7.97 -8.21 9.64
N GLN A 700 8.22 -9.20 10.50
CA GLN A 700 7.18 -9.77 11.36
C GLN A 700 6.91 -8.87 12.57
N VAL A 701 5.64 -8.55 12.80
CA VAL A 701 5.20 -7.78 13.97
C VAL A 701 5.34 -8.64 15.24
N GLN A 702 6.09 -8.15 16.23
CA GLN A 702 6.43 -8.92 17.45
C GLN A 702 5.49 -8.65 18.64
N GLU A 703 4.69 -7.59 18.58
CA GLU A 703 3.87 -7.13 19.69
C GLU A 703 2.46 -6.77 19.23
N ASP A 704 1.50 -6.86 20.15
CA ASP A 704 0.14 -6.39 19.93
C ASP A 704 0.03 -4.89 20.25
N PRO A 705 -0.85 -4.13 19.58
CA PRO A 705 -1.07 -2.73 19.90
C PRO A 705 -1.70 -2.62 21.29
N ILE A 706 -1.15 -1.73 22.14
CA ILE A 706 -1.70 -1.52 23.48
C ILE A 706 -3.13 -0.94 23.37
N ASP A 707 -4.06 -1.41 24.21
CA ASP A 707 -5.48 -0.99 24.23
C ASP A 707 -6.22 -1.17 22.87
N MET A 708 -5.78 -2.11 22.03
CA MET A 708 -6.34 -2.38 20.68
C MET A 708 -7.86 -2.47 20.62
N ASP A 709 -8.48 -3.13 21.61
CA ASP A 709 -9.93 -3.34 21.66
C ASP A 709 -10.70 -2.01 21.73
N ARG A 710 -10.17 -1.01 22.45
CA ARG A 710 -10.82 0.31 22.58
C ARG A 710 -10.85 1.05 21.25
N PHE A 711 -9.80 0.87 20.45
CA PHE A 711 -9.61 1.54 19.17
C PHE A 711 -9.97 0.69 17.95
N PHE A 712 -10.63 -0.45 18.18
CA PHE A 712 -11.11 -1.37 17.16
C PHE A 712 -10.00 -2.02 16.32
N ARG A 713 -8.77 -2.08 16.82
CA ARG A 713 -7.70 -2.86 16.18
C ARG A 713 -7.86 -4.33 16.53
N HIS A 714 -7.49 -5.19 15.59
CA HIS A 714 -7.32 -6.62 15.84
C HIS A 714 -5.88 -6.88 16.36
N ARG A 715 -5.62 -8.07 16.93
CA ARG A 715 -4.27 -8.48 17.36
C ARG A 715 -3.30 -8.53 16.18
N THR A 716 -2.02 -8.24 16.41
CA THR A 716 -0.99 -8.16 15.36
C THR A 716 0.25 -8.98 15.66
N LYS A 717 0.43 -9.48 16.88
CA LYS A 717 1.59 -10.30 17.22
C LYS A 717 1.64 -11.54 16.34
N GLY A 718 2.77 -11.72 15.65
CA GLY A 718 3.00 -12.80 14.70
C GLY A 718 2.59 -12.48 13.27
N ALA A 719 1.93 -11.34 13.03
CA ALA A 719 1.47 -10.94 11.72
C ALA A 719 2.62 -10.49 10.82
N TRP A 720 2.37 -10.59 9.52
CA TRP A 720 3.02 -9.73 8.54
C TRP A 720 1.98 -8.85 7.87
N ASN A 721 2.37 -7.62 7.55
CA ASN A 721 1.53 -6.64 6.86
C ASN A 721 1.89 -6.55 5.38
N PHE A 722 1.10 -5.81 4.59
CA PHE A 722 1.35 -5.73 3.15
C PHE A 722 2.72 -5.10 2.79
N SER A 723 3.18 -4.16 3.61
CA SER A 723 4.36 -3.32 3.35
C SER A 723 5.51 -3.60 4.32
N THR A 724 5.56 -2.92 5.47
CA THR A 724 6.67 -2.97 6.44
C THR A 724 6.17 -3.05 7.87
N SER A 725 6.85 -3.81 8.74
CA SER A 725 6.48 -4.02 10.15
C SER A 725 6.00 -2.75 10.89
N PRO A 726 6.67 -1.58 10.78
CA PRO A 726 6.23 -0.35 11.47
C PRO A 726 4.83 0.17 11.09
N GLN A 727 4.30 -0.17 9.91
CA GLN A 727 2.92 0.15 9.52
C GLN A 727 1.91 -0.57 10.41
N GLY A 728 2.25 -1.76 10.93
CA GLY A 728 1.54 -2.43 12.02
C GLY A 728 0.13 -2.96 11.71
N TRP A 729 -0.42 -2.78 10.50
CA TRP A 729 -1.74 -3.29 10.13
C TRP A 729 -1.63 -4.70 9.53
N GLN A 730 -1.99 -5.70 10.32
CA GLN A 730 -2.02 -7.12 9.93
C GLN A 730 -2.93 -7.36 8.73
N VAL A 731 -2.55 -8.31 7.87
CA VAL A 731 -3.38 -8.81 6.77
C VAL A 731 -3.29 -10.33 6.73
N SER A 732 -4.41 -11.01 6.52
CA SER A 732 -4.49 -12.48 6.63
C SER A 732 -3.66 -13.21 5.57
N ASP A 733 -3.72 -12.77 4.32
CA ASP A 733 -2.91 -13.29 3.21
C ASP A 733 -1.45 -12.90 3.37
N CYS A 734 -1.11 -11.64 3.66
CA CYS A 734 0.26 -11.23 3.91
C CYS A 734 0.91 -12.06 5.03
N THR A 735 0.19 -12.28 6.13
CA THR A 735 0.67 -13.15 7.22
C THR A 735 0.86 -14.58 6.75
N ALA A 736 -0.06 -15.10 5.92
CA ALA A 736 0.06 -16.43 5.34
C ALA A 736 1.25 -16.54 4.38
N GLU A 737 1.47 -15.55 3.50
CA GLU A 737 2.57 -15.54 2.54
C GLU A 737 3.93 -15.38 3.24
N GLY A 738 4.03 -14.49 4.23
CA GLY A 738 5.23 -14.35 5.08
C GLY A 738 5.57 -15.64 5.85
N LEU A 739 4.55 -16.28 6.45
CA LEU A 739 4.70 -17.59 7.09
C LEU A 739 5.19 -18.65 6.08
N ARG A 740 4.69 -18.61 4.85
CA ARG A 740 5.07 -19.57 3.82
C ARG A 740 6.55 -19.46 3.46
N VAL A 741 7.09 -18.25 3.37
CA VAL A 741 8.53 -18.04 3.14
C VAL A 741 9.36 -18.70 4.24
N VAL A 742 9.03 -18.45 5.51
CA VAL A 742 9.74 -19.05 6.66
C VAL A 742 9.69 -20.58 6.61
N LEU A 743 8.56 -21.16 6.19
CA LEU A 743 8.41 -22.61 6.08
C LEU A 743 9.16 -23.21 4.89
N LEU A 744 9.26 -22.49 3.77
CA LEU A 744 10.01 -22.91 2.58
C LEU A 744 11.52 -22.78 2.77
N LEU A 745 11.96 -21.72 3.45
CA LEU A 745 13.36 -21.38 3.69
C LEU A 745 13.84 -21.79 5.09
N LYS A 746 13.27 -22.86 5.65
CA LYS A 746 13.52 -23.30 7.03
C LYS A 746 14.99 -23.51 7.40
N GLN A 747 15.85 -23.76 6.40
CA GLN A 747 17.30 -23.90 6.57
C GLN A 747 17.96 -22.62 7.10
N PHE A 748 17.36 -21.46 6.84
CA PHE A 748 17.86 -20.16 7.30
C PHE A 748 17.26 -19.72 8.64
N ASN A 749 16.31 -20.48 9.22
CA ASN A 749 15.69 -20.14 10.51
C ASN A 749 16.73 -20.00 11.63
N GLN A 750 17.68 -20.92 11.70
CA GLN A 750 18.73 -20.88 12.73
C GLN A 750 19.70 -19.72 12.50
N VAL A 751 20.08 -19.47 11.24
CA VAL A 751 21.03 -18.42 10.87
C VAL A 751 20.47 -17.02 11.15
N ASN A 752 19.18 -16.84 10.89
CA ASN A 752 18.48 -15.58 11.09
C ASN A 752 17.68 -15.55 12.41
N HIS A 753 17.94 -16.47 13.35
CA HIS A 753 17.31 -16.52 14.68
C HIS A 753 15.76 -16.51 14.69
N PHE A 754 15.12 -17.10 13.67
CA PHE A 754 13.66 -17.21 13.59
C PHE A 754 13.18 -18.46 14.35
N THR A 755 12.56 -18.25 15.51
CA THR A 755 12.19 -19.32 16.44
C THR A 755 10.86 -20.00 16.08
N GLU A 756 10.68 -21.24 16.56
CA GLU A 756 9.40 -21.95 16.41
C GLU A 756 8.24 -21.20 17.09
N SER A 757 8.48 -20.49 18.20
CA SER A 757 7.44 -19.69 18.86
C SER A 757 6.87 -18.61 17.94
N ARG A 758 7.72 -17.99 17.10
CA ARG A 758 7.31 -16.97 16.13
C ARG A 758 6.54 -17.53 14.94
N ILE A 759 6.82 -18.78 14.56
CA ILE A 759 5.99 -19.54 13.61
C ILE A 759 4.61 -19.77 14.21
N VAL A 760 4.54 -20.16 15.48
CA VAL A 760 3.28 -20.40 16.20
C VAL A 760 2.48 -19.11 16.34
N ASP A 761 3.11 -17.98 16.68
CA ASP A 761 2.45 -16.68 16.75
C ASP A 761 1.77 -16.32 15.42
N ALA A 762 2.43 -16.56 14.28
CA ALA A 762 1.84 -16.35 12.95
C ALA A 762 0.68 -17.28 12.63
N VAL A 763 0.78 -18.57 12.98
CA VAL A 763 -0.32 -19.53 12.81
C VAL A 763 -1.53 -19.11 13.65
N GLU A 764 -1.33 -18.71 14.90
CA GLU A 764 -2.40 -18.23 15.77
C GLU A 764 -3.03 -16.93 15.25
N GLU A 765 -2.24 -16.03 14.67
CA GLU A 765 -2.74 -14.82 14.00
C GLU A 765 -3.66 -15.18 12.83
N ILE A 766 -3.21 -16.03 11.90
CA ILE A 766 -4.04 -16.50 10.77
C ILE A 766 -5.33 -17.11 11.31
N LEU A 767 -5.28 -17.98 12.31
CA LEU A 767 -6.47 -18.60 12.89
C LEU A 767 -7.43 -17.57 13.52
N SER A 768 -6.90 -16.48 14.08
CA SER A 768 -7.69 -15.43 14.73
C SER A 768 -8.48 -14.54 13.75
N LEU A 769 -8.01 -14.42 12.51
CA LEU A 769 -8.66 -13.63 11.44
C LEU A 769 -9.78 -14.41 10.71
N ARG A 770 -9.93 -15.71 11.02
CA ARG A 770 -10.95 -16.56 10.42
C ARG A 770 -12.35 -16.16 10.89
N ASN A 771 -13.33 -16.16 9.98
CA ASN A 771 -14.74 -15.90 10.29
C ASN A 771 -15.43 -17.09 10.99
N VAL A 772 -15.05 -17.35 12.24
CA VAL A 772 -15.58 -18.44 13.08
C VAL A 772 -17.07 -18.25 13.35
N GLY A 773 -17.87 -19.30 13.11
CA GLY A 773 -19.33 -19.25 13.23
C GLY A 773 -20.03 -18.52 12.07
N GLY A 774 -19.26 -18.00 11.11
CA GLY A 774 -19.73 -17.43 9.84
C GLY A 774 -19.52 -18.40 8.69
N ASP A 775 -18.94 -17.91 7.58
CA ASP A 775 -18.67 -18.73 6.40
C ASP A 775 -17.38 -19.56 6.49
N GLY A 776 -16.56 -19.35 7.53
CA GLY A 776 -15.31 -20.07 7.75
C GLY A 776 -14.13 -19.61 6.89
N GLY A 777 -14.32 -18.58 6.06
CA GLY A 777 -13.25 -17.98 5.25
C GLY A 777 -12.47 -16.90 6.01
N TRP A 778 -11.53 -16.28 5.28
CA TRP A 778 -10.72 -15.17 5.76
C TRP A 778 -11.01 -13.90 4.98
N ALA A 779 -11.17 -12.82 5.75
CA ALA A 779 -11.20 -11.46 5.24
C ALA A 779 -9.79 -10.87 5.20
N SER A 780 -9.65 -9.57 4.89
CA SER A 780 -8.34 -8.95 4.71
C SER A 780 -7.64 -8.63 6.04
N TYR A 781 -8.01 -7.52 6.68
CA TYR A 781 -7.34 -7.02 7.90
C TYR A 781 -8.00 -7.51 9.19
N GLU A 782 -9.31 -7.70 9.15
CA GLU A 782 -10.12 -8.03 10.34
C GLU A 782 -11.21 -9.03 9.98
N ALA A 783 -11.67 -9.82 10.95
CA ALA A 783 -12.86 -10.65 10.76
C ALA A 783 -14.09 -9.79 10.39
N THR A 784 -15.06 -10.38 9.70
CA THR A 784 -16.32 -9.71 9.31
C THR A 784 -17.09 -9.29 10.55
N ARG A 785 -17.05 -7.99 10.84
CA ARG A 785 -17.71 -7.40 12.01
C ARG A 785 -19.11 -6.92 11.74
N ALA A 786 -19.57 -6.76 10.50
CA ALA A 786 -20.90 -6.24 10.20
C ALA A 786 -21.62 -7.06 9.12
N PRO A 787 -22.96 -7.08 9.15
CA PRO A 787 -23.75 -7.75 8.11
C PRO A 787 -23.64 -7.03 6.77
N ALA A 788 -23.78 -7.79 5.68
CA ALA A 788 -23.58 -7.30 4.32
C ALA A 788 -24.54 -6.15 3.91
N TYR A 789 -25.71 -6.01 4.53
CA TYR A 789 -26.61 -4.88 4.24
C TYR A 789 -26.07 -3.53 4.71
N CYS A 790 -24.97 -3.48 5.46
CA CYS A 790 -24.30 -2.22 5.77
C CYS A 790 -23.77 -1.52 4.51
N GLU A 791 -23.61 -2.23 3.38
CA GLU A 791 -23.33 -1.61 2.08
C GLU A 791 -24.44 -0.67 1.60
N LEU A 792 -25.66 -0.80 2.11
CA LEU A 792 -26.70 0.20 1.84
C LEU A 792 -26.29 1.61 2.27
N PHE A 793 -25.30 1.73 3.17
CA PHE A 793 -24.73 2.99 3.64
C PHE A 793 -23.49 3.44 2.85
N ASN A 794 -23.07 2.69 1.83
CA ASN A 794 -21.95 3.07 0.97
C ASN A 794 -22.26 4.40 0.26
N CYS A 795 -21.48 5.42 0.62
CA CYS A 795 -21.58 6.78 0.11
C CYS A 795 -20.42 7.16 -0.80
N ALA A 796 -19.50 6.23 -1.07
CA ALA A 796 -18.28 6.55 -1.79
C ALA A 796 -18.56 6.90 -3.25
N GLU A 797 -19.65 6.37 -3.84
CA GLU A 797 -20.06 6.48 -5.26
C GLU A 797 -19.06 5.84 -6.25
N LEU A 798 -17.80 5.78 -5.85
CA LEU A 798 -16.64 5.39 -6.61
C LEU A 798 -16.24 3.94 -6.38
N PHE A 799 -16.69 3.30 -5.30
CA PHE A 799 -16.13 2.04 -4.81
C PHE A 799 -17.21 1.02 -4.47
N LYS A 800 -16.93 -0.26 -4.76
CA LYS A 800 -17.78 -1.40 -4.39
C LYS A 800 -17.28 -2.08 -3.13
N ASP A 801 -18.24 -2.57 -2.33
CA ASP A 801 -18.01 -3.44 -1.16
C ASP A 801 -16.99 -2.83 -0.17
N VAL A 802 -17.24 -1.60 0.27
CA VAL A 802 -16.32 -0.83 1.14
C VAL A 802 -16.82 -0.70 2.58
N MET A 803 -18.05 -1.11 2.90
CA MET A 803 -18.59 -0.84 4.24
C MET A 803 -18.20 -1.90 5.27
N VAL A 804 -17.99 -3.15 4.85
CA VAL A 804 -17.67 -4.27 5.75
C VAL A 804 -16.52 -5.12 5.24
N GLU A 805 -15.89 -5.87 6.13
CA GLU A 805 -14.93 -6.92 5.75
C GLU A 805 -15.67 -8.12 5.15
N TYR A 806 -15.16 -8.65 4.04
CA TYR A 806 -15.69 -9.83 3.36
C TYR A 806 -14.69 -10.95 3.39
N SER A 807 -15.15 -12.20 3.48
CA SER A 807 -14.29 -13.33 3.15
C SER A 807 -13.97 -13.31 1.65
N TYR A 808 -12.69 -13.23 1.30
CA TYR A 808 -12.21 -13.26 -0.08
C TYR A 808 -11.74 -14.67 -0.46
N ALA A 809 -11.86 -15.02 -1.75
CA ALA A 809 -11.39 -16.34 -2.21
C ALA A 809 -9.86 -16.41 -2.08
N GLU A 810 -9.19 -15.29 -2.32
CA GLU A 810 -7.75 -15.14 -2.38
C GLU A 810 -7.15 -15.17 -0.98
N CYS A 811 -7.64 -14.32 -0.06
CA CYS A 811 -7.22 -14.33 1.34
C CYS A 811 -7.41 -15.71 1.98
N SER A 812 -8.57 -16.32 1.76
CA SER A 812 -8.84 -17.68 2.26
C SER A 812 -7.88 -18.71 1.67
N SER A 813 -7.58 -18.62 0.38
CA SER A 813 -6.70 -19.56 -0.32
C SER A 813 -5.24 -19.46 0.17
N SER A 814 -4.73 -18.23 0.34
CA SER A 814 -3.40 -17.99 0.93
C SER A 814 -3.28 -18.60 2.34
N CYS A 815 -4.27 -18.36 3.20
CA CYS A 815 -4.30 -18.95 4.55
C CYS A 815 -4.36 -20.48 4.49
N ILE A 816 -5.24 -21.07 3.67
CA ILE A 816 -5.35 -22.53 3.50
C ILE A 816 -4.02 -23.14 3.07
N HIS A 817 -3.35 -22.55 2.08
CA HIS A 817 -2.10 -23.07 1.55
C HIS A 817 -1.00 -23.07 2.62
N SER A 818 -0.79 -21.96 3.31
CA SER A 818 0.25 -21.85 4.34
C SER A 818 -0.04 -22.71 5.57
N LEU A 819 -1.30 -22.79 6.00
CA LEU A 819 -1.72 -23.71 7.06
C LEU A 819 -1.53 -25.18 6.65
N SER A 820 -1.72 -25.51 5.36
CA SER A 820 -1.48 -26.88 4.84
C SER A 820 0.01 -27.23 4.85
N LEU A 821 0.87 -26.27 4.51
CA LEU A 821 2.33 -26.44 4.63
C LEU A 821 2.76 -26.60 6.09
N PHE A 822 2.22 -25.79 7.00
CA PHE A 822 2.46 -25.95 8.44
C PHE A 822 2.01 -27.33 8.93
N ARG A 823 0.81 -27.78 8.57
CA ARG A 823 0.29 -29.12 8.90
C ARG A 823 1.22 -30.24 8.43
N LYS A 824 1.82 -30.10 7.25
CA LYS A 824 2.76 -31.08 6.68
C LYS A 824 4.09 -31.11 7.44
N LEU A 825 4.62 -29.95 7.81
CA LEU A 825 5.92 -29.82 8.48
C LEU A 825 5.84 -30.07 10.00
N TYR A 826 4.69 -29.80 10.62
CA TYR A 826 4.46 -29.90 12.07
C TYR A 826 3.25 -30.82 12.40
N PRO A 827 3.27 -32.10 11.97
CA PRO A 827 2.09 -32.97 12.01
C PRO A 827 1.56 -33.29 13.42
N GLN A 828 2.43 -33.20 14.44
CA GLN A 828 2.13 -33.50 15.85
C GLN A 828 1.97 -32.24 16.73
N HIS A 829 1.94 -31.04 16.13
CA HIS A 829 1.83 -29.80 16.90
C HIS A 829 0.46 -29.64 17.56
N ARG A 830 0.40 -28.96 18.72
CA ARG A 830 -0.83 -28.79 19.51
C ARG A 830 -1.99 -28.14 18.73
N LEU A 831 -1.68 -27.29 17.76
CA LEU A 831 -2.65 -26.58 16.92
C LEU A 831 -3.25 -27.45 15.80
N ARG A 832 -2.78 -28.70 15.62
CA ARG A 832 -3.16 -29.57 14.51
C ARG A 832 -4.67 -29.65 14.27
N ARG A 833 -5.45 -29.89 15.32
CA ARG A 833 -6.92 -30.02 15.22
C ARG A 833 -7.60 -28.74 14.75
N GLU A 834 -7.11 -27.60 15.21
CA GLU A 834 -7.65 -26.30 14.84
C GLU A 834 -7.28 -25.93 13.40
N VAL A 835 -6.05 -26.22 13.00
CA VAL A 835 -5.56 -26.07 11.62
C VAL A 835 -6.38 -26.93 10.66
N ASP A 836 -6.61 -28.22 10.97
CA ASP A 836 -7.42 -29.11 10.12
C ASP A 836 -8.87 -28.63 9.99
N ARG A 837 -9.44 -28.07 11.07
CA ARG A 837 -10.77 -27.45 11.02
C ARG A 837 -10.77 -26.20 10.13
N ALA A 838 -9.77 -25.34 10.29
CA ALA A 838 -9.63 -24.11 9.52
C ALA A 838 -9.49 -24.38 8.02
N ILE A 839 -8.66 -25.36 7.63
CA ILE A 839 -8.49 -25.77 6.22
C ILE A 839 -9.83 -26.24 5.63
N ARG A 840 -10.54 -27.16 6.31
CA ARG A 840 -11.81 -27.71 5.81
C ARG A 840 -12.90 -26.65 5.65
N GLU A 841 -13.07 -25.79 6.65
CA GLU A 841 -14.05 -24.69 6.60
C GLU A 841 -13.68 -23.66 5.52
N GLY A 842 -12.38 -23.34 5.40
CA GLY A 842 -11.85 -22.46 4.36
C GLY A 842 -12.14 -22.96 2.96
N ILE A 843 -11.86 -24.23 2.67
CA ILE A 843 -12.14 -24.84 1.37
C ILE A 843 -13.64 -24.80 1.07
N ALA A 844 -14.48 -25.12 2.05
CA ALA A 844 -15.92 -25.03 1.88
C ALA A 844 -16.37 -23.58 1.58
N CYS A 845 -15.75 -22.58 2.19
CA CYS A 845 -15.98 -21.17 1.89
C CYS A 845 -15.59 -20.82 0.45
N VAL A 846 -14.37 -21.16 0.04
CA VAL A 846 -13.83 -20.89 -1.29
C VAL A 846 -14.70 -21.55 -2.36
N LEU A 847 -14.97 -22.85 -2.26
CA LEU A 847 -15.75 -23.58 -3.28
C LEU A 847 -17.19 -23.05 -3.46
N ARG A 848 -17.81 -22.50 -2.39
CA ARG A 848 -19.12 -21.82 -2.49
C ARG A 848 -19.08 -20.52 -3.29
N LYS A 849 -17.91 -19.93 -3.50
CA LYS A 849 -17.73 -18.71 -4.32
C LYS A 849 -17.54 -19.01 -5.80
N GLN A 850 -17.35 -20.28 -6.20
CA GLN A 850 -17.27 -20.63 -7.62
C GLN A 850 -18.59 -20.30 -8.31
N ARG A 851 -18.50 -19.62 -9.44
CA ARG A 851 -19.66 -19.26 -10.26
C ARG A 851 -20.13 -20.43 -11.11
N PRO A 852 -21.37 -20.37 -11.65
CA PRO A 852 -21.91 -21.43 -12.49
C PRO A 852 -21.06 -21.75 -13.74
N ASP A 853 -20.39 -20.74 -14.31
CA ASP A 853 -19.47 -20.86 -15.45
C ASP A 853 -18.12 -21.51 -15.09
N GLY A 854 -17.84 -21.75 -13.81
CA GLY A 854 -16.59 -22.33 -13.32
C GLY A 854 -15.55 -21.31 -12.83
N SER A 855 -15.81 -20.02 -13.03
CA SER A 855 -14.88 -18.96 -12.68
C SER A 855 -14.93 -18.60 -11.19
N PHE A 856 -13.84 -17.99 -10.71
CA PHE A 856 -13.76 -17.32 -9.41
C PHE A 856 -13.42 -15.85 -9.65
N TYR A 857 -14.12 -14.94 -8.97
CA TYR A 857 -13.90 -13.50 -9.13
C TYR A 857 -12.73 -13.02 -8.26
N GLY A 858 -11.73 -12.39 -8.88
CA GLY A 858 -10.64 -11.71 -8.19
C GLY A 858 -11.02 -10.30 -7.73
N SER A 859 -10.77 -10.01 -6.47
CA SER A 859 -11.06 -8.73 -5.79
C SER A 859 -9.81 -7.88 -5.58
N TRP A 860 -8.62 -8.49 -5.59
CA TRP A 860 -7.32 -7.85 -5.31
C TRP A 860 -6.39 -7.75 -6.54
N ALA A 861 -6.73 -8.44 -7.63
CA ALA A 861 -6.06 -8.34 -8.93
C ALA A 861 -7.06 -8.65 -10.07
N VAL A 862 -6.66 -8.33 -11.30
CA VAL A 862 -7.50 -8.41 -12.51
C VAL A 862 -7.42 -9.80 -13.15
N CYS A 863 -8.45 -10.65 -13.18
CA CYS A 863 -9.56 -10.83 -12.24
C CYS A 863 -9.74 -12.34 -12.04
N PHE A 864 -10.17 -13.04 -13.09
CA PHE A 864 -10.56 -14.44 -13.04
C PHE A 864 -9.36 -15.39 -13.10
N THR A 865 -8.34 -15.06 -13.92
CA THR A 865 -7.09 -15.86 -13.98
C THR A 865 -6.36 -15.85 -12.64
N TYR A 866 -6.26 -14.68 -12.00
CA TYR A 866 -5.67 -14.53 -10.66
C TYR A 866 -6.38 -15.39 -9.61
N SER A 867 -7.70 -15.26 -9.50
CA SER A 867 -8.46 -16.02 -8.50
C SER A 867 -8.44 -17.53 -8.78
N ALA A 868 -8.49 -17.94 -10.05
CA ALA A 868 -8.37 -19.36 -10.42
C ALA A 868 -7.02 -19.95 -10.01
N TRP A 869 -5.92 -19.21 -10.19
CA TRP A 869 -4.59 -19.62 -9.76
C TRP A 869 -4.53 -19.85 -8.26
N ILE A 870 -4.81 -18.82 -7.46
CA ILE A 870 -4.62 -18.90 -6.02
C ILE A 870 -5.53 -19.96 -5.37
N VAL A 871 -6.77 -20.09 -5.87
CA VAL A 871 -7.72 -21.12 -5.41
C VAL A 871 -7.23 -22.51 -5.74
N SER A 872 -6.85 -22.78 -6.99
CA SER A 872 -6.42 -24.12 -7.40
C SER A 872 -5.12 -24.55 -6.71
N ASP A 873 -4.19 -23.63 -6.46
CA ASP A 873 -2.96 -23.93 -5.72
C ASP A 873 -3.25 -24.25 -4.25
N ALA A 874 -4.14 -23.49 -3.59
CA ALA A 874 -4.60 -23.81 -2.23
C ALA A 874 -5.32 -25.17 -2.15
N LEU A 875 -6.19 -25.49 -3.12
CA LEU A 875 -6.85 -26.79 -3.20
C LEU A 875 -5.81 -27.91 -3.33
N ARG A 876 -4.81 -27.75 -4.21
CA ARG A 876 -3.73 -28.73 -4.40
C ARG A 876 -2.90 -28.92 -3.15
N ALA A 877 -2.47 -27.84 -2.51
CA ALA A 877 -1.65 -27.91 -1.30
C ALA A 877 -2.40 -28.50 -0.09
N SER A 878 -3.72 -28.29 -0.03
CA SER A 878 -4.56 -28.85 1.03
C SER A 878 -4.69 -30.37 0.95
N GLY A 879 -4.65 -30.97 -0.23
CA GLY A 879 -4.89 -32.42 -0.38
C GLY A 879 -6.27 -32.90 0.12
N GLU A 880 -7.23 -32.02 0.37
CA GLU A 880 -8.58 -32.39 0.84
C GLU A 880 -9.47 -32.90 -0.32
N LEU A 881 -9.05 -32.68 -1.57
CA LEU A 881 -9.71 -33.19 -2.77
C LEU A 881 -8.89 -34.37 -3.34
N GLU A 882 -9.25 -35.61 -3.00
CA GLU A 882 -8.47 -36.82 -3.36
C GLU A 882 -8.33 -37.09 -4.88
N ASP A 883 -9.29 -36.61 -5.67
CA ASP A 883 -9.32 -36.73 -7.14
C ASP A 883 -9.64 -35.38 -7.80
N MET A 884 -8.72 -34.42 -7.65
CA MET A 884 -8.84 -33.10 -8.28
C MET A 884 -9.03 -33.20 -9.80
N ALA A 885 -8.37 -34.16 -10.45
CA ALA A 885 -8.43 -34.35 -11.90
C ALA A 885 -9.87 -34.58 -12.39
N ASN A 886 -10.73 -35.26 -11.61
CA ASN A 886 -12.13 -35.48 -11.98
C ASN A 886 -13.12 -34.64 -11.14
N HIS A 887 -12.63 -33.82 -10.21
CA HIS A 887 -13.50 -33.04 -9.34
C HIS A 887 -14.28 -31.98 -10.14
N PRO A 888 -15.62 -31.86 -10.00
CA PRO A 888 -16.42 -30.93 -10.79
C PRO A 888 -15.96 -29.48 -10.73
N HIS A 889 -15.58 -28.99 -9.55
CA HIS A 889 -15.03 -27.63 -9.39
C HIS A 889 -13.76 -27.40 -10.22
N CYS A 890 -12.82 -28.35 -10.23
CA CYS A 890 -11.58 -28.27 -11.00
C CYS A 890 -11.84 -28.36 -12.50
N GLN A 891 -12.70 -29.30 -12.94
CA GLN A 891 -13.08 -29.45 -14.35
C GLN A 891 -13.75 -28.20 -14.91
N LYS A 892 -14.66 -27.58 -14.15
CA LYS A 892 -15.30 -26.32 -14.56
C LYS A 892 -14.31 -25.16 -14.65
N MET A 893 -13.38 -25.05 -13.70
CA MET A 893 -12.34 -24.02 -13.72
C MET A 893 -11.43 -24.16 -14.95
N ILE A 894 -10.95 -25.38 -15.23
CA ILE A 894 -10.13 -25.66 -16.42
C ILE A 894 -10.91 -25.36 -17.70
N HIS A 895 -12.18 -25.76 -17.76
CA HIS A 895 -13.04 -25.49 -18.90
C HIS A 895 -13.19 -23.98 -19.15
N PHE A 896 -13.49 -23.21 -18.11
CA PHE A 896 -13.60 -21.75 -18.17
C PHE A 896 -12.32 -21.12 -18.72
N LEU A 897 -11.16 -21.45 -18.13
CA LEU A 897 -9.88 -20.87 -18.58
C LEU A 897 -9.58 -21.23 -20.04
N ARG A 898 -9.81 -22.48 -20.46
CA ARG A 898 -9.57 -22.90 -21.85
C ARG A 898 -10.49 -22.21 -22.86
N GLN A 899 -11.68 -21.79 -22.46
CA GLN A 899 -12.59 -21.03 -23.33
C GLN A 899 -12.07 -19.61 -23.62
N HIS A 900 -11.22 -19.09 -22.76
CA HIS A 900 -10.67 -17.74 -22.83
C HIS A 900 -9.18 -17.70 -23.22
N GLN A 901 -8.62 -18.81 -23.70
CA GLN A 901 -7.26 -18.83 -24.25
C GLN A 901 -7.26 -18.17 -25.63
N ASN A 902 -6.39 -17.19 -25.84
CA ASN A 902 -6.24 -16.49 -27.11
C ASN A 902 -5.52 -17.36 -28.16
N ALA A 903 -5.62 -16.96 -29.43
CA ALA A 903 -5.00 -17.67 -30.54
C ALA A 903 -3.46 -17.72 -30.48
N ASP A 904 -2.84 -16.75 -29.80
CA ASP A 904 -1.40 -16.70 -29.55
C ASP A 904 -0.95 -17.61 -28.38
N GLY A 905 -1.89 -18.30 -27.74
CA GLY A 905 -1.66 -19.22 -26.63
C GLY A 905 -1.73 -18.57 -25.24
N GLY A 906 -1.79 -17.24 -25.14
CA GLY A 906 -1.86 -16.54 -23.87
C GLY A 906 -3.30 -16.27 -23.38
N TRP A 907 -3.39 -15.53 -22.27
CA TRP A 907 -4.62 -14.98 -21.69
C TRP A 907 -4.41 -13.49 -21.42
N GLY A 908 -5.47 -12.69 -21.51
CA GLY A 908 -5.42 -11.26 -21.16
C GLY A 908 -6.78 -10.74 -20.74
N GLU A 909 -6.85 -10.13 -19.57
CA GLU A 909 -8.08 -9.55 -19.02
C GLU A 909 -7.99 -8.02 -18.99
N ASP A 910 -9.05 -7.35 -19.43
CA ASP A 910 -9.18 -5.90 -19.24
C ASP A 910 -9.59 -5.57 -17.80
N ILE A 911 -9.24 -4.38 -17.31
CA ILE A 911 -9.72 -3.90 -16.00
C ILE A 911 -11.26 -3.90 -15.89
N ASN A 912 -11.98 -3.77 -17.02
CA ASN A 912 -13.43 -3.87 -17.03
C ASN A 912 -13.95 -5.26 -16.67
N ALA A 913 -13.11 -6.30 -16.66
CA ALA A 913 -13.47 -7.59 -16.10
C ALA A 913 -13.82 -7.48 -14.60
N CYS A 914 -13.09 -6.61 -13.87
CA CYS A 914 -13.38 -6.29 -12.48
C CYS A 914 -14.65 -5.42 -12.35
N VAL A 915 -14.73 -4.38 -13.17
CA VAL A 915 -15.83 -3.40 -13.14
C VAL A 915 -17.17 -4.05 -13.45
N ARG A 916 -17.24 -4.81 -14.55
CA ARG A 916 -18.45 -5.52 -15.00
C ARG A 916 -18.65 -6.86 -14.30
N GLN A 917 -17.63 -7.37 -13.61
CA GLN A 917 -17.64 -8.65 -12.92
C GLN A 917 -17.98 -9.82 -13.85
N VAL A 918 -17.53 -9.76 -15.10
CA VAL A 918 -17.63 -10.81 -16.12
C VAL A 918 -16.32 -10.83 -16.89
N TRP A 919 -15.98 -11.92 -17.58
CA TRP A 919 -14.79 -11.92 -18.41
C TRP A 919 -14.89 -10.81 -19.47
N VAL A 920 -13.84 -10.01 -19.61
CA VAL A 920 -13.68 -9.00 -20.65
C VAL A 920 -12.28 -9.16 -21.21
N ASP A 921 -12.19 -9.48 -22.50
CA ASP A 921 -10.90 -9.63 -23.18
C ASP A 921 -10.13 -8.30 -23.16
N ASN A 922 -8.83 -8.38 -22.86
CA ASN A 922 -7.96 -7.24 -22.98
C ASN A 922 -7.90 -6.75 -24.44
N PRO A 923 -8.17 -5.47 -24.73
CA PRO A 923 -8.08 -4.93 -26.10
C PRO A 923 -6.68 -5.08 -26.72
N ASP A 924 -5.62 -5.15 -25.90
CA ASP A 924 -4.24 -5.31 -26.38
C ASP A 924 -3.82 -6.79 -26.55
N GLY A 925 -4.74 -7.74 -26.34
CA GLY A 925 -4.48 -9.17 -26.44
C GLY A 925 -3.91 -9.78 -25.15
N SER A 926 -3.19 -10.89 -25.29
CA SER A 926 -2.63 -11.64 -24.16
C SER A 926 -1.61 -10.85 -23.35
N GLN A 927 -1.64 -11.05 -22.02
CA GLN A 927 -0.68 -10.49 -21.07
C GLN A 927 0.10 -11.60 -20.37
N VAL A 928 1.40 -11.39 -20.12
CA VAL A 928 2.28 -12.40 -19.49
C VAL A 928 1.85 -12.75 -18.07
N VAL A 929 1.32 -11.78 -17.32
CA VAL A 929 0.85 -11.98 -15.94
C VAL A 929 -0.42 -12.84 -15.91
N ASN A 930 -1.45 -12.48 -16.70
CA ASN A 930 -2.68 -13.29 -16.79
C ASN A 930 -2.39 -14.69 -17.33
N THR A 931 -1.49 -14.79 -18.31
CA THR A 931 -1.06 -16.09 -18.87
C THR A 931 -0.39 -16.95 -17.80
N ALA A 932 0.53 -16.39 -17.01
CA ALA A 932 1.19 -17.08 -15.91
C ALA A 932 0.18 -17.62 -14.89
N TRP A 933 -0.79 -16.80 -14.47
CA TRP A 933 -1.85 -17.23 -13.57
C TRP A 933 -2.71 -18.35 -14.18
N ALA A 934 -3.15 -18.21 -15.43
CA ALA A 934 -3.98 -19.20 -16.09
C ALA A 934 -3.27 -20.57 -16.22
N VAL A 935 -1.99 -20.59 -16.62
CA VAL A 935 -1.25 -21.87 -16.74
C VAL A 935 -1.00 -22.50 -15.38
N MET A 936 -0.64 -21.73 -14.35
CA MET A 936 -0.49 -22.25 -12.99
C MET A 936 -1.82 -22.80 -12.46
N ALA A 937 -2.94 -22.12 -12.74
CA ALA A 937 -4.26 -22.56 -12.35
C ALA A 937 -4.63 -23.90 -12.98
N ILE A 938 -4.43 -24.04 -14.30
CA ILE A 938 -4.73 -25.27 -15.04
C ILE A 938 -3.83 -26.41 -14.53
N MET A 939 -2.54 -26.17 -14.33
CA MET A 939 -1.60 -27.19 -13.82
C MET A 939 -2.00 -27.68 -12.43
N CYS A 940 -2.41 -26.78 -11.53
CA CYS A 940 -2.85 -27.14 -10.19
C CYS A 940 -4.20 -27.88 -10.20
N ALA A 941 -5.19 -27.37 -10.93
CA ALA A 941 -6.53 -27.96 -11.00
C ALA A 941 -6.53 -29.32 -11.69
N ALA A 942 -5.63 -29.57 -12.65
CA ALA A 942 -5.54 -30.84 -13.35
C ALA A 942 -5.06 -31.99 -12.45
N GLY A 943 -4.42 -31.68 -11.32
CA GLY A 943 -3.86 -32.67 -10.40
C GLY A 943 -2.79 -33.58 -11.04
N ASP A 944 -2.47 -34.68 -10.36
CA ASP A 944 -1.54 -35.68 -10.88
C ASP A 944 -2.29 -36.63 -11.84
N SER A 945 -2.06 -36.45 -13.13
CA SER A 945 -2.81 -37.03 -14.27
C SER A 945 -2.86 -38.57 -14.40
N ASN A 946 -2.23 -39.31 -13.49
CA ASN A 946 -2.13 -40.77 -13.56
C ASN A 946 -3.46 -41.50 -13.32
N LYS A 947 -4.49 -40.82 -12.79
CA LYS A 947 -5.83 -41.39 -12.53
C LYS A 947 -6.86 -41.17 -13.65
N LEU A 948 -6.54 -40.40 -14.70
CA LEU A 948 -7.45 -40.08 -15.82
C LEU A 948 -7.67 -41.24 -16.81
N ILE A 949 -7.09 -42.42 -16.59
CA ILE A 949 -7.07 -43.49 -17.59
C ILE A 949 -8.20 -44.50 -17.35
N THR A 950 -9.43 -44.14 -17.74
CA THR A 950 -10.52 -45.14 -17.84
C THR A 950 -11.32 -45.06 -19.14
N THR A 951 -11.29 -43.94 -19.90
CA THR A 951 -12.05 -43.79 -21.16
C THR A 951 -11.34 -42.92 -22.22
N LYS A 952 -11.73 -43.08 -23.51
CA LYS A 952 -11.22 -42.28 -24.65
C LYS A 952 -11.47 -40.78 -24.50
N THR A 953 -12.57 -40.39 -23.87
CA THR A 953 -12.92 -38.99 -23.58
C THR A 953 -11.93 -38.34 -22.61
N CYS A 954 -11.43 -39.10 -21.62
CA CYS A 954 -10.44 -38.63 -20.66
C CYS A 954 -9.06 -38.40 -21.30
N LEU A 955 -8.67 -39.22 -22.28
CA LEU A 955 -7.41 -39.04 -23.03
C LEU A 955 -7.42 -37.74 -23.86
N ASN A 956 -8.52 -37.46 -24.56
CA ASN A 956 -8.67 -36.20 -25.30
C ASN A 956 -8.66 -34.98 -24.37
N SER A 957 -9.25 -35.09 -23.18
CA SER A 957 -9.23 -34.01 -22.18
C SER A 957 -7.80 -33.73 -21.69
N ARG A 958 -7.03 -34.79 -21.37
CA ARG A 958 -5.62 -34.69 -20.94
C ARG A 958 -4.74 -34.02 -22.00
N GLU A 959 -4.84 -34.43 -23.26
CA GLU A 959 -4.05 -33.83 -24.34
C GLU A 959 -4.42 -32.36 -24.57
N ASN A 960 -5.71 -32.03 -24.49
CA ASN A 960 -6.16 -30.66 -24.63
C ASN A 960 -5.69 -29.75 -23.48
N ILE A 961 -5.65 -30.26 -22.24
CA ILE A 961 -5.09 -29.55 -21.08
C ILE A 961 -3.60 -29.30 -21.31
N LYS A 962 -2.87 -30.35 -21.71
CA LYS A 962 -1.44 -30.26 -22.01
C LYS A 962 -1.15 -29.21 -23.07
N LYS A 963 -1.86 -29.26 -24.20
CA LYS A 963 -1.70 -28.28 -25.29
C LYS A 963 -1.99 -26.86 -24.82
N ALA A 964 -3.02 -26.65 -24.01
CA ALA A 964 -3.34 -25.33 -23.48
C ALA A 964 -2.21 -24.77 -22.60
N VAL A 965 -1.65 -25.60 -21.70
CA VAL A 965 -0.51 -25.21 -20.85
C VAL A 965 0.75 -24.96 -21.69
N GLU A 966 1.08 -25.86 -22.62
CA GLU A 966 2.27 -25.73 -23.47
C GLU A 966 2.21 -24.46 -24.33
N ASN A 967 1.05 -24.13 -24.90
CA ASN A 967 0.86 -22.88 -25.65
C ASN A 967 1.07 -21.63 -24.79
N GLY A 968 0.53 -21.60 -23.57
CA GLY A 968 0.72 -20.47 -22.65
C GLY A 968 2.18 -20.32 -22.19
N ILE A 969 2.87 -21.43 -21.96
CA ILE A 969 4.30 -21.40 -21.61
C ILE A 969 5.14 -20.91 -22.80
N GLN A 970 4.83 -21.35 -24.02
CA GLN A 970 5.51 -20.83 -25.21
C GLN A 970 5.28 -19.33 -25.40
N PHE A 971 4.07 -18.82 -25.10
CA PHE A 971 3.80 -17.39 -25.08
C PHE A 971 4.70 -16.65 -24.08
N ILE A 972 4.83 -17.15 -22.85
CA ILE A 972 5.70 -16.55 -21.82
C ILE A 972 7.17 -16.53 -22.28
N CYS A 973 7.68 -17.65 -22.81
CA CYS A 973 9.04 -17.73 -23.33
C CYS A 973 9.27 -16.80 -24.53
N TYR A 974 8.28 -16.67 -25.41
CA TYR A 974 8.34 -15.81 -26.59
C TYR A 974 8.37 -14.32 -26.23
N ARG A 975 7.70 -13.92 -25.13
CA ARG A 975 7.67 -12.53 -24.64
C ARG A 975 8.88 -12.16 -23.75
N GLN A 976 9.75 -13.11 -23.43
CA GLN A 976 10.92 -12.84 -22.58
C GLN A 976 11.96 -11.99 -23.33
N LEU A 977 12.50 -11.00 -22.65
CA LEU A 977 13.58 -10.15 -23.13
C LEU A 977 14.93 -10.87 -23.01
N THR A 978 15.93 -10.41 -23.76
CA THR A 978 17.24 -11.10 -23.82
C THR A 978 18.06 -10.99 -22.54
N ASP A 979 17.70 -10.08 -21.63
CA ASP A 979 18.30 -9.91 -20.31
C ASP A 979 17.58 -10.72 -19.22
N GLY A 980 16.49 -11.42 -19.58
CA GLY A 980 15.67 -12.22 -18.68
C GLY A 980 14.41 -11.52 -18.16
N ASP A 981 14.20 -10.23 -18.43
CA ASP A 981 13.00 -9.48 -18.03
C ASP A 981 11.80 -9.78 -18.95
N TRP A 982 10.64 -9.23 -18.61
CA TRP A 982 9.45 -9.13 -19.46
C TRP A 982 9.00 -7.66 -19.59
N ALA A 983 8.30 -7.32 -20.66
CA ALA A 983 7.72 -5.99 -20.83
C ALA A 983 6.73 -5.65 -19.71
N GLN A 984 6.66 -4.39 -19.30
CA GLN A 984 5.50 -3.92 -18.55
C GLN A 984 4.31 -3.81 -19.50
N GLU A 985 3.23 -4.52 -19.18
CA GLU A 985 1.96 -4.50 -19.91
C GLU A 985 0.90 -3.76 -19.06
N ARG A 986 -0.39 -4.04 -19.30
CA ARG A 986 -1.51 -3.43 -18.58
C ARG A 986 -1.46 -3.72 -17.07
N ILE A 987 -2.09 -2.83 -16.32
CA ILE A 987 -2.18 -2.89 -14.87
C ILE A 987 -2.85 -4.19 -14.40
N SER A 988 -2.24 -4.88 -13.43
CA SER A 988 -2.69 -6.22 -12.99
C SER A 988 -3.36 -6.24 -11.62
N GLY A 989 -3.19 -5.22 -10.78
CA GLY A 989 -3.82 -5.11 -9.46
C GLY A 989 -5.18 -4.41 -9.53
N VAL A 990 -6.06 -4.69 -8.57
CA VAL A 990 -7.31 -3.93 -8.39
C VAL A 990 -7.74 -3.95 -6.93
N PHE A 991 -8.45 -2.92 -6.49
CA PHE A 991 -9.21 -2.99 -5.24
C PHE A 991 -10.59 -2.34 -5.43
N ASN A 992 -11.56 -2.83 -4.66
CA ASN A 992 -12.94 -2.31 -4.62
C ASN A 992 -13.62 -2.19 -6.00
N GLY A 993 -13.24 -3.06 -6.95
CA GLY A 993 -13.87 -3.26 -8.25
C GLY A 993 -13.37 -2.39 -9.40
N ASN A 994 -13.10 -1.11 -9.19
CA ASN A 994 -12.73 -0.17 -10.26
C ASN A 994 -11.47 0.68 -9.96
N ASN A 995 -10.64 0.28 -8.99
CA ASN A 995 -9.39 0.97 -8.67
C ASN A 995 -8.21 0.08 -8.96
N PRO A 996 -7.74 0.06 -10.21
CA PRO A 996 -6.56 -0.69 -10.53
C PRO A 996 -5.32 -0.04 -9.91
N ILE A 997 -4.37 -0.89 -9.56
CA ILE A 997 -3.11 -0.53 -8.90
C ILE A 997 -1.97 -1.35 -9.50
N HIS A 998 -0.79 -0.74 -9.62
CA HIS A 998 0.37 -1.35 -10.26
C HIS A 998 1.01 -2.38 -9.34
N TYR A 999 1.35 -3.54 -9.90
CA TYR A 999 2.27 -4.53 -9.33
C TYR A 999 3.38 -4.82 -10.35
N PRO A 1000 4.37 -3.91 -10.50
CA PRO A 1000 5.38 -4.03 -11.55
C PRO A 1000 6.20 -5.33 -11.47
N GLY A 1001 6.40 -5.86 -10.26
CA GLY A 1001 7.13 -7.11 -10.03
C GLY A 1001 6.41 -8.37 -10.51
N TYR A 1002 5.09 -8.33 -10.79
CA TYR A 1002 4.34 -9.53 -11.21
C TYR A 1002 4.80 -10.09 -12.55
N LYS A 1003 5.22 -9.23 -13.49
CA LYS A 1003 5.75 -9.66 -14.79
C LYS A 1003 6.99 -10.55 -14.65
N ASN A 1004 7.71 -10.45 -13.53
CA ASN A 1004 8.90 -11.24 -13.22
C ASN A 1004 8.55 -12.43 -12.31
N SER A 1005 7.93 -12.17 -11.15
CA SER A 1005 7.68 -13.24 -10.18
C SER A 1005 6.70 -14.28 -10.71
N MET A 1006 5.61 -13.87 -11.38
CA MET A 1006 4.58 -14.81 -11.85
C MET A 1006 5.05 -15.64 -13.04
N THR A 1007 5.80 -15.04 -13.97
CA THR A 1007 6.34 -15.75 -15.15
C THR A 1007 7.41 -16.76 -14.75
N VAL A 1008 8.35 -16.38 -13.88
CA VAL A 1008 9.35 -17.29 -13.30
C VAL A 1008 8.66 -18.45 -12.58
N TRP A 1009 7.66 -18.15 -11.75
CA TRP A 1009 6.91 -19.17 -11.00
C TRP A 1009 6.20 -20.16 -11.95
N ALA A 1010 5.52 -19.65 -12.98
CA ALA A 1010 4.85 -20.47 -13.97
C ALA A 1010 5.83 -21.39 -14.72
N LEU A 1011 7.00 -20.88 -15.11
CA LEU A 1011 8.06 -21.66 -15.77
C LEU A 1011 8.61 -22.77 -14.85
N GLY A 1012 8.92 -22.45 -13.59
CA GLY A 1012 9.38 -23.43 -12.60
C GLY A 1012 8.36 -24.54 -12.34
N MET A 1013 7.10 -24.15 -12.11
CA MET A 1013 6.00 -25.11 -11.95
C MET A 1013 5.81 -25.99 -13.18
N TYR A 1014 5.92 -25.42 -14.38
CA TYR A 1014 5.78 -26.18 -15.63
C TYR A 1014 6.91 -27.20 -15.81
N ASN A 1015 8.17 -26.83 -15.54
CA ASN A 1015 9.30 -27.75 -15.68
C ASN A 1015 9.15 -28.99 -14.78
N GLU A 1016 8.54 -28.84 -13.59
CA GLU A 1016 8.21 -29.96 -12.71
C GLU A 1016 6.92 -30.69 -13.08
N TRP A 1017 5.91 -29.95 -13.54
CA TRP A 1017 4.64 -30.51 -13.98
C TRP A 1017 4.83 -31.38 -15.22
N LYS A 1018 5.60 -30.92 -16.20
CA LYS A 1018 5.92 -31.65 -17.45
C LYS A 1018 6.52 -33.03 -17.17
N LYS A 1019 7.41 -33.15 -16.18
CA LYS A 1019 8.04 -34.43 -15.79
C LYS A 1019 7.04 -35.44 -15.18
N ARG A 1020 5.97 -34.96 -14.56
CA ARG A 1020 4.95 -35.78 -13.87
C ARG A 1020 3.70 -36.03 -14.71
N TYR A 1021 3.40 -35.11 -15.64
CA TYR A 1021 2.21 -35.13 -16.48
C TYR A 1021 2.46 -35.80 -17.84
N GLN A 1022 3.71 -35.86 -18.30
CA GLN A 1022 4.13 -36.80 -19.35
C GLN A 1022 4.28 -38.19 -18.75
#